data_AF-A0A3N1H952-F1
#
_entry.id   AF-A0A3N1H952-F1
#
_cell.length_a   1.000
_cell.length_b   1.000
_cell.length_c   1.000
_cell.angle_alpha   90.00
_cell.angle_beta   90.00
_cell.angle_gamma   90.00
#
_symmetry.space_group_name_H-M   'P 1'
#
loop_
_entity.id
_entity.type
_entity.pdbx_description
1 polymer ?
#
loop_
_entity_poly.entity_id
_entity_poly.type
_entity_poly.pdbx_seq_one_letter_code
_entity_poly.pdbx_strand_id
1 'polypeptide(L)'
;MSSPERGPQQRLRDAMALARSQALRMDGLEEGQRSADWLRFLSGSALAQPEIDEDVAVPRRLATPEGEVALSDLLPWITSRRGRVVFLRADAGEGKTTYLHLVSSALRDSAMVMSWNTNVELVMDEVLDITGPVRSTGDPSAAEPLPVVVLAELLPITNENVTKSILATLWDHENRADDTVFVIAGRPAQVDLLSGRVGGAELCGLAPVDAVEAAALCERIQRAHDEVGKTRSATQVADLFPNLSTFLSLSPEDRAAHFAVADQPLIIGFLKAVYGPDFVQRLVAEYKELDEVADRRAYLHVCLADVSGAELPEYVLHALVPEADLDAHSRNNPWVRTDRDHHIARHAVIAQAVIEGCLDYFALERCFEDWVELTRRRADMMPLFFHVAAGIAHLKPLTTRDKRIIAKIRHRLMLVLGNDKTLQARIAAESRSSALRLLSWTRLLRGVLPEDLDETCVPLLTVVVELTESALRLATDRTVTEQIEYHRDRARRDLAVAMGVDESLDDVEDRMIRWRDFMGRDWVNAQFFAELFDTSRKLALELTTKRVVERDSDAIYRAYLIGALAYVRLWATGVKSYVNSRFSESGELVNRYLHYALPERHLDVLEQAWVLSRELQSTLGQNGVLYAHALLESRDPADPGNRNRVDEAISVLEETLQHEPNTSEAIYLLADLSTKRPELIPFVRDAIGRNTSDSPVDEAILNGAAALVEQDGDARRRHLEQAVDAYAKLTWNHYLWTRLGRRWEANCSELRRLGGGSSACGRLLAKARSKYATPRR
;
A
#
# COMPACT_ATOMS: atom_id res chain seq x y z
N MET A 1 48.92 37.32 18.97
CA MET A 1 47.96 37.96 18.05
C MET A 1 46.82 36.98 17.83
N SER A 2 45.82 37.07 18.69
CA SER A 2 44.60 36.26 18.64
C SER A 2 43.71 36.77 17.50
N SER A 3 43.31 35.86 16.62
CA SER A 3 42.31 36.12 15.57
C SER A 3 40.98 36.52 16.25
N PRO A 4 40.24 37.51 15.75
CA PRO A 4 38.97 37.89 16.37
C PRO A 4 37.98 36.72 16.21
N GLU A 5 37.45 36.25 17.34
CA GLU A 5 36.40 35.24 17.38
C GLU A 5 35.21 35.72 16.53
N ARG A 6 34.97 35.05 15.39
CA ARG A 6 33.77 35.29 14.58
C ARG A 6 32.56 34.87 15.42
N GLY A 7 31.57 35.74 15.63
CA GLY A 7 30.39 35.40 16.42
C GLY A 7 29.56 34.24 15.83
N PRO A 8 28.70 33.57 16.62
CA PRO A 8 27.82 32.46 16.19
C PRO A 8 27.02 32.77 14.91
N GLN A 9 26.54 34.00 14.77
CA GLN A 9 25.76 34.45 13.61
C GLN A 9 26.56 34.51 12.30
N GLN A 10 27.85 34.84 12.34
CA GLN A 10 28.69 34.88 11.14
C GLN A 10 29.03 33.46 10.66
N ARG A 11 29.11 32.49 11.59
CA ARG A 11 29.39 31.08 11.28
C ARG A 11 28.15 30.34 10.79
N LEU A 12 26.97 30.67 11.34
CA LEU A 12 25.69 30.24 10.77
C LEU A 12 25.56 30.70 9.31
N ARG A 13 25.96 31.94 8.99
CA ARG A 13 26.01 32.46 7.61
C ARG A 13 27.01 31.70 6.72
N ASP A 14 28.16 31.31 7.24
CA ASP A 14 29.15 30.51 6.49
C ASP A 14 28.64 29.08 6.23
N ALA A 15 27.96 28.44 7.19
CA ALA A 15 27.27 27.16 7.01
C ALA A 15 26.09 27.26 6.03
N MET A 16 25.36 28.38 6.02
CA MET A 16 24.31 28.67 5.04
C MET A 16 24.85 28.80 3.61
N ALA A 17 26.06 29.33 3.43
CA ALA A 17 26.69 29.40 2.10
C ALA A 17 27.08 28.00 1.58
N LEU A 18 27.42 27.07 2.49
CA LEU A 18 27.67 25.66 2.18
C LEU A 18 26.38 24.86 1.92
N ALA A 19 25.32 25.13 2.69
CA ALA A 19 24.01 24.48 2.59
C ALA A 19 23.21 24.87 1.34
N ARG A 20 23.82 25.59 0.38
CA ARG A 20 23.30 25.77 -0.99
C ARG A 20 23.75 24.62 -1.89
N SER A 21 23.68 23.37 -1.40
CA SER A 21 23.73 22.21 -2.30
C SER A 21 22.35 22.01 -2.94
N GLN A 22 22.24 21.29 -4.06
CA GLN A 22 20.94 21.05 -4.71
C GLN A 22 19.99 20.18 -3.85
N ALA A 23 20.53 19.46 -2.85
CA ALA A 23 19.80 18.48 -2.05
C ALA A 23 19.23 19.06 -0.74
N LEU A 24 19.96 19.94 -0.05
CA LEU A 24 19.56 20.49 1.26
C LEU A 24 19.22 21.99 1.17
N ARG A 25 18.25 22.42 1.98
CA ARG A 25 17.92 23.83 2.22
C ARG A 25 17.80 24.06 3.73
N MET A 26 18.42 25.12 4.25
CA MET A 26 18.19 25.58 5.63
C MET A 26 16.90 26.40 5.69
N ASP A 27 15.98 26.03 6.58
CA ASP A 27 14.72 26.76 6.76
C ASP A 27 14.89 27.93 7.75
N GLY A 28 14.23 29.07 7.48
CA GLY A 28 14.01 30.12 8.48
C GLY A 28 14.82 31.43 8.40
N LEU A 29 15.59 31.71 7.33
CA LEU A 29 16.41 32.96 7.27
C LEU A 29 16.39 33.75 5.94
N GLU A 30 15.69 33.32 4.88
CA GLU A 30 15.76 33.98 3.56
C GLU A 30 14.44 34.57 3.00
N GLU A 31 13.32 34.56 3.73
CA GLU A 31 12.07 35.13 3.20
C GLU A 31 11.78 36.49 3.84
N GLY A 32 11.87 37.55 3.05
CA GLY A 32 11.36 38.87 3.44
C GLY A 32 9.89 38.74 3.86
N GLN A 33 9.48 39.48 4.90
CA GLN A 33 8.11 39.49 5.41
C GLN A 33 7.09 39.63 4.27
N ARG A 34 6.54 38.50 3.83
CA ARG A 34 5.35 38.43 2.99
C ARG A 34 4.19 38.16 3.94
N SER A 35 3.15 38.96 3.84
CA SER A 35 1.92 38.75 4.62
C SER A 35 1.25 37.43 4.22
N ALA A 36 0.56 36.76 5.14
CA ALA A 36 -0.18 35.54 4.81
C ALA A 36 -1.23 35.79 3.71
N ASP A 37 -1.27 34.88 2.73
CA ASP A 37 -2.32 34.88 1.72
C ASP A 37 -3.54 34.11 2.23
N TRP A 38 -4.47 34.81 2.89
CA TRP A 38 -5.73 34.22 3.38
C TRP A 38 -6.62 33.68 2.25
N LEU A 39 -6.47 34.17 1.02
CA LEU A 39 -7.17 33.61 -0.13
C LEU A 39 -6.58 32.24 -0.51
N ARG A 40 -5.25 32.12 -0.48
CA ARG A 40 -4.56 30.84 -0.69
C ARG A 40 -5.10 29.77 0.26
N PHE A 41 -5.25 30.11 1.54
CA PHE A 41 -5.85 29.21 2.53
C PHE A 41 -7.29 28.81 2.17
N LEU A 42 -8.21 29.77 1.95
CA LEU A 42 -9.60 29.47 1.59
C LEU A 42 -9.75 28.69 0.28
N SER A 43 -8.84 28.89 -0.67
CA SER A 43 -8.83 28.15 -1.93
C SER A 43 -8.42 26.67 -1.79
N GLY A 44 -8.06 26.24 -0.58
CA GLY A 44 -7.62 24.87 -0.29
C GLY A 44 -6.19 24.60 -0.75
N SER A 45 -5.37 25.65 -0.91
CA SER A 45 -4.00 25.48 -1.36
C SER A 45 -3.08 24.96 -0.26
N ALA A 46 -2.03 24.23 -0.64
CA ALA A 46 -0.98 23.85 0.33
C ALA A 46 -0.36 25.11 0.97
N LEU A 47 -0.27 25.14 2.30
CA LEU A 47 0.26 26.30 3.04
C LEU A 47 1.78 26.38 2.89
N ALA A 48 2.30 27.56 2.57
CA ALA A 48 3.73 27.82 2.52
C ALA A 48 4.21 28.40 3.86
N GLN A 49 5.52 28.58 4.00
CA GLN A 49 6.14 29.02 5.25
C GLN A 49 5.57 30.36 5.79
N PRO A 50 5.28 31.39 4.96
CA PRO A 50 4.69 32.64 5.45
C PRO A 50 3.33 32.45 6.13
N GLU A 51 2.47 31.55 5.61
CA GLU A 51 1.19 31.24 6.26
C GLU A 51 1.38 30.48 7.57
N ILE A 52 2.43 29.66 7.68
CA ILE A 52 2.76 29.01 8.96
C ILE A 52 3.22 30.03 9.99
N ASP A 53 4.11 30.95 9.59
CA ASP A 53 4.70 31.94 10.49
C ASP A 53 3.66 32.98 10.98
N GLU A 54 2.55 33.18 10.25
CA GLU A 54 1.39 33.98 10.68
C GLU A 54 0.27 33.17 11.35
N ASP A 55 0.54 31.92 11.74
CA ASP A 55 -0.39 31.08 12.50
C ASP A 55 -1.71 30.83 11.71
N VAL A 56 -1.61 30.64 10.40
CA VAL A 56 -2.76 30.21 9.56
C VAL A 56 -2.99 28.70 9.69
N ALA A 57 -1.92 27.92 9.77
CA ALA A 57 -2.01 26.47 9.91
C ALA A 57 -2.43 26.09 11.33
N VAL A 58 -3.27 25.05 11.43
CA VAL A 58 -3.64 24.46 12.71
C VAL A 58 -2.56 23.46 13.14
N PRO A 59 -1.96 23.61 14.33
CA PRO A 59 -1.05 22.61 14.88
C PRO A 59 -1.74 21.24 14.94
N ARG A 60 -1.09 20.22 14.38
CA ARG A 60 -1.58 18.84 14.41
C ARG A 60 -0.78 18.01 15.40
N ARG A 61 -1.43 17.01 16.00
CA ARG A 61 -0.77 16.03 16.87
C ARG A 61 -0.21 14.86 16.07
N LEU A 62 0.92 14.34 16.54
CA LEU A 62 1.58 13.16 16.00
C LEU A 62 1.18 11.92 16.80
N ALA A 63 0.65 10.90 16.13
CA ALA A 63 0.42 9.59 16.73
C ALA A 63 1.71 8.76 16.63
N THR A 64 2.28 8.41 17.78
CA THR A 64 3.52 7.62 17.92
C THR A 64 3.22 6.29 18.62
N PRO A 65 4.14 5.31 18.60
CA PRO A 65 3.98 4.08 19.37
C PRO A 65 3.83 4.28 20.88
N GLU A 66 4.36 5.39 21.41
CA GLU A 66 4.37 5.74 22.84
C GLU A 66 3.16 6.58 23.27
N GLY A 67 2.38 7.09 22.30
CA GLY A 67 1.24 7.96 22.54
C GLY A 67 1.16 9.12 21.53
N GLU A 68 0.24 10.05 21.79
CA GLU A 68 0.08 11.26 20.96
C GLU A 68 0.99 12.38 21.46
N VAL A 69 1.64 13.09 20.53
CA VAL A 69 2.58 14.18 20.82
C VAL A 69 2.05 15.46 20.19
N ALA A 70 1.82 16.47 21.03
CA ALA A 70 1.44 17.80 20.55
C ALA A 70 2.67 18.56 20.02
N LEU A 71 2.44 19.54 19.15
CA LEU A 71 3.53 20.35 18.57
C LEU A 71 4.36 21.09 19.65
N SER A 72 3.73 21.45 20.78
CA SER A 72 4.40 22.06 21.93
C SER A 72 5.43 21.14 22.61
N ASP A 73 5.23 19.82 22.51
CA ASP A 73 6.09 18.81 23.13
C ASP A 73 7.10 18.21 22.13
N LEU A 74 7.19 18.79 20.93
CA LEU A 74 7.99 18.27 19.84
C LEU A 74 9.50 18.33 20.13
N LEU A 75 10.00 19.40 20.78
CA LEU A 75 11.42 19.55 21.07
C LEU A 75 11.95 18.47 22.04
N PRO A 76 11.32 18.23 23.21
CA PRO A 76 11.67 17.10 24.06
C PRO A 76 11.59 15.76 23.32
N TRP A 77 10.55 15.58 22.51
CA TRP A 77 10.31 14.36 21.74
C TRP A 77 11.44 14.11 20.72
N ILE A 78 11.81 15.08 19.90
CA ILE A 78 12.94 14.99 18.95
C ILE A 78 14.27 14.77 19.67
N THR A 79 14.48 15.45 20.80
CA THR A 79 15.73 15.33 21.57
C THR A 79 15.94 13.91 22.07
N SER A 80 14.88 13.21 22.48
CA SER A 80 14.95 11.79 22.87
C SER A 80 15.25 10.82 21.71
N ARG A 81 15.22 11.31 20.47
CA ARG A 81 15.33 10.53 19.22
C ARG A 81 16.57 10.88 18.39
N ARG A 82 17.59 11.48 19.01
CA ARG A 82 18.88 11.73 18.36
C ARG A 82 19.42 10.46 17.70
N GLY A 83 19.88 10.58 16.46
CA GLY A 83 20.38 9.47 15.65
C GLY A 83 19.32 8.49 15.16
N ARG A 84 18.04 8.91 15.12
CA ARG A 84 16.94 8.07 14.65
C ARG A 84 16.34 8.60 13.35
N VAL A 85 15.79 7.65 12.60
CA VAL A 85 14.90 7.91 11.48
C VAL A 85 13.46 7.76 11.94
N VAL A 86 12.69 8.82 11.80
CA VAL A 86 11.25 8.89 12.03
C VAL A 86 10.55 8.95 10.69
N PHE A 87 9.67 7.99 10.43
CA PHE A 87 8.77 8.03 9.28
C PHE A 87 7.39 8.55 9.68
N LEU A 88 6.93 9.61 9.02
CA LEU A 88 5.57 10.14 9.14
C LEU A 88 4.69 9.58 8.01
N ARG A 89 3.78 8.68 8.38
CA ARG A 89 2.82 8.05 7.47
C ARG A 89 1.52 8.83 7.41
N ALA A 90 1.20 9.39 6.24
CA ALA A 90 -0.07 10.08 6.01
C ALA A 90 -0.50 10.05 4.54
N ASP A 91 -1.78 9.86 4.27
CA ASP A 91 -2.33 9.88 2.91
C ASP A 91 -2.39 11.30 2.32
N ALA A 92 -2.72 11.39 1.03
CA ALA A 92 -2.84 12.68 0.35
C ALA A 92 -3.96 13.52 0.96
N GLY A 93 -3.67 14.78 1.31
CA GLY A 93 -4.66 15.69 1.89
C GLY A 93 -4.82 15.63 3.40
N GLU A 94 -4.04 14.80 4.11
CA GLU A 94 -4.03 14.72 5.58
C GLU A 94 -3.25 15.86 6.26
N GLY A 95 -2.42 16.59 5.51
CA GLY A 95 -1.65 17.75 6.00
C GLY A 95 -0.16 17.48 6.28
N LYS A 96 0.44 16.44 5.70
CA LYS A 96 1.86 16.09 5.95
C LYS A 96 2.87 17.20 5.59
N THR A 97 2.68 17.86 4.44
CA THR A 97 3.52 18.99 4.01
C THR A 97 3.41 20.17 4.99
N THR A 98 2.17 20.55 5.34
CA THR A 98 1.88 21.57 6.35
C THR A 98 2.50 21.21 7.71
N TYR A 99 2.44 19.93 8.10
CA TYR A 99 3.03 19.45 9.34
C TYR A 99 4.57 19.59 9.33
N LEU A 100 5.26 19.25 8.24
CA LEU A 100 6.71 19.46 8.14
C LEU A 100 7.08 20.94 8.28
N HIS A 101 6.31 21.85 7.68
CA HIS A 101 6.55 23.29 7.85
C HIS A 101 6.26 23.77 9.29
N LEU A 102 5.25 23.21 9.96
CA LEU A 102 4.97 23.46 11.39
C LEU A 102 6.11 22.96 12.28
N VAL A 103 6.65 21.77 12.00
CA VAL A 103 7.84 21.22 12.67
C VAL A 103 9.03 22.17 12.48
N SER A 104 9.27 22.61 11.25
CA SER A 104 10.35 23.55 10.93
C SER A 104 10.21 24.88 11.70
N SER A 105 9.00 25.45 11.73
CA SER A 105 8.70 26.69 12.45
C SER A 105 8.84 26.51 13.97
N ALA A 106 8.27 25.46 14.55
CA ALA A 106 8.29 25.20 15.99
C ALA A 106 9.70 24.97 16.56
N LEU A 107 10.62 24.47 15.74
CA LEU A 107 11.99 24.14 16.15
C LEU A 107 13.01 25.19 15.75
N ARG A 108 12.65 26.20 14.96
CA ARG A 108 13.58 27.17 14.33
C ARG A 108 14.56 27.80 15.32
N ASP A 109 14.12 28.07 16.54
CA ASP A 109 14.92 28.73 17.57
C ASP A 109 15.65 27.75 18.51
N SER A 110 15.36 26.45 18.41
CA SER A 110 15.83 25.41 19.36
C SER A 110 16.51 24.21 18.71
N ALA A 111 16.55 24.13 17.38
CA ALA A 111 17.19 23.09 16.60
C ALA A 111 17.74 23.65 15.28
N MET A 112 18.70 22.94 14.70
CA MET A 112 19.12 23.18 13.32
C MET A 112 18.24 22.34 12.39
N VAL A 113 17.32 22.99 11.68
CA VAL A 113 16.38 22.33 10.77
C VAL A 113 16.82 22.48 9.32
N MET A 114 16.90 21.37 8.60
CA MET A 114 17.23 21.30 7.19
C MET A 114 16.12 20.56 6.43
N SER A 115 15.74 21.06 5.27
CA SER A 115 14.81 20.41 4.35
C SER A 115 15.59 19.69 3.24
N TRP A 116 15.31 18.40 3.03
CA TRP A 116 15.90 17.55 2.00
C TRP A 116 14.94 17.34 0.84
N ASN A 117 15.39 17.72 -0.36
CA ASN A 117 14.73 17.35 -1.61
C ASN A 117 15.10 15.92 -2.00
N THR A 118 14.19 14.98 -1.77
CA THR A 118 14.42 13.55 -2.00
C THR A 118 14.67 13.17 -3.46
N ASN A 119 14.49 14.09 -4.42
CA ASN A 119 14.84 13.86 -5.82
C ASN A 119 16.33 13.97 -6.11
N VAL A 120 17.09 14.56 -5.19
CA VAL A 120 18.54 14.71 -5.28
C VAL A 120 19.16 13.81 -4.22
N GLU A 121 20.14 13.03 -4.64
CA GLU A 121 20.92 12.19 -3.75
C GLU A 121 21.56 13.03 -2.65
N LEU A 122 21.41 12.59 -1.41
CA LEU A 122 22.02 13.22 -0.24
C LEU A 122 23.13 12.31 0.28
N VAL A 123 24.35 12.81 0.30
CA VAL A 123 25.49 12.10 0.89
C VAL A 123 25.64 12.53 2.34
N MET A 124 25.79 11.59 3.28
CA MET A 124 25.88 11.93 4.71
C MET A 124 27.09 12.80 5.06
N ASP A 125 28.18 12.70 4.29
CA ASP A 125 29.32 13.61 4.44
C ASP A 125 28.90 15.08 4.26
N GLU A 126 27.96 15.39 3.35
CA GLU A 126 27.44 16.75 3.19
C GLU A 126 26.67 17.22 4.42
N VAL A 127 25.87 16.33 5.02
CA VAL A 127 25.15 16.63 6.28
C VAL A 127 26.14 16.90 7.40
N LEU A 128 27.20 16.10 7.51
CA LEU A 128 28.23 16.25 8.54
C LEU A 128 29.10 17.49 8.32
N ASP A 129 29.43 17.84 7.09
CA ASP A 129 30.19 19.05 6.77
C ASP A 129 29.40 20.31 7.14
N ILE A 130 28.09 20.31 6.92
CA ILE A 130 27.19 21.42 7.28
C ILE A 130 27.01 21.50 8.81
N THR A 131 26.89 20.35 9.49
CA THR A 131 26.56 20.30 10.94
C THR A 131 27.79 20.32 11.86
N GLY A 132 28.95 19.85 11.40
CA GLY A 132 30.19 19.74 12.15
C GLY A 132 30.70 21.07 12.74
N PRO A 133 30.69 22.20 12.00
CA PRO A 133 31.06 23.51 12.53
C PRO A 133 30.13 24.01 13.65
N VAL A 134 28.84 23.64 13.61
CA VAL A 134 27.85 24.00 14.65
C VAL A 134 28.03 23.13 15.89
N ARG A 135 28.32 21.84 15.71
CA ARG A 135 28.59 20.88 16.79
C ARG A 135 29.88 21.18 17.56
N SER A 136 30.92 21.65 16.87
CA SER A 136 32.24 21.94 17.45
C SER A 136 32.36 23.30 18.14
N THR A 137 31.31 24.13 18.11
CA THR A 137 31.33 25.51 18.63
C THR A 137 30.40 25.75 19.81
N GLY A 138 29.77 24.71 20.35
CA GLY A 138 29.09 24.79 21.63
C GLY A 138 30.05 25.24 22.73
N ASP A 139 29.64 26.24 23.51
CA ASP A 139 30.34 26.62 24.74
C ASP A 139 30.50 25.35 25.59
N PRO A 140 31.72 24.96 26.01
CA PRO A 140 31.91 23.78 26.85
C PRO A 140 31.19 23.86 28.21
N SER A 141 30.62 25.02 28.54
CA SER A 141 29.73 25.24 29.69
C SER A 141 28.22 25.17 29.39
N ALA A 142 27.81 25.13 28.11
CA ALA A 142 26.40 24.96 27.73
C ALA A 142 26.02 23.47 27.76
N ALA A 143 24.91 23.18 28.44
CA ALA A 143 24.32 21.86 28.50
C ALA A 143 23.77 21.46 27.12
N GLU A 144 24.41 20.45 26.51
CA GLU A 144 24.05 19.76 25.27
C GLU A 144 24.12 20.56 23.94
N PRO A 145 24.67 19.95 22.86
CA PRO A 145 24.65 20.57 21.53
C PRO A 145 23.22 20.65 20.98
N LEU A 146 22.93 21.68 20.17
CA LEU A 146 21.65 21.87 19.48
C LEU A 146 21.30 20.61 18.65
N PRO A 147 20.07 20.08 18.75
CA PRO A 147 19.63 18.96 17.92
C PRO A 147 19.61 19.36 16.44
N VAL A 148 19.97 18.42 15.57
CA VAL A 148 19.92 18.59 14.12
C VAL A 148 18.78 17.76 13.58
N VAL A 149 17.90 18.38 12.77
CA VAL A 149 16.72 17.73 12.21
C VAL A 149 16.72 17.89 10.69
N VAL A 150 16.61 16.78 9.96
CA VAL A 150 16.43 16.75 8.50
C VAL A 150 14.99 16.36 8.19
N LEU A 151 14.25 17.27 7.55
CA LEU A 151 12.87 17.07 7.11
C LEU A 151 12.86 16.67 5.63
N ALA A 152 12.07 15.68 5.27
CA ALA A 152 11.92 15.27 3.88
C ALA A 152 10.47 14.85 3.59
N GLU A 153 9.98 15.15 2.39
CA GLU A 153 8.72 14.59 1.89
C GLU A 153 8.99 13.69 0.68
N LEU A 154 8.54 12.43 0.77
CA LEU A 154 8.62 11.48 -0.33
C LEU A 154 7.61 11.87 -1.41
N LEU A 155 8.09 11.98 -2.64
CA LEU A 155 7.21 12.12 -3.80
C LEU A 155 6.22 10.94 -3.87
N PRO A 156 4.96 11.16 -4.33
CA PRO A 156 3.95 10.12 -4.56
C PRO A 156 4.43 8.88 -5.31
N ILE A 157 5.46 9.02 -6.14
CA ILE A 157 6.09 7.91 -6.85
C ILE A 157 7.60 8.11 -6.88
N THR A 158 8.31 7.30 -6.12
CA THR A 158 9.77 7.26 -6.14
C THR A 158 10.25 6.24 -7.17
N ASN A 159 11.12 6.69 -8.08
CA ASN A 159 11.88 5.78 -8.94
C ASN A 159 12.74 4.85 -8.06
N GLU A 160 12.96 3.61 -8.46
CA GLU A 160 13.80 2.66 -7.72
C GLU A 160 15.21 3.23 -7.44
N ASN A 161 15.77 4.02 -8.34
CA ASN A 161 17.06 4.70 -8.12
C ASN A 161 16.97 5.75 -6.99
N VAL A 162 15.88 6.52 -6.94
CA VAL A 162 15.64 7.49 -5.87
C VAL A 162 15.44 6.76 -4.55
N THR A 163 14.64 5.69 -4.53
CA THR A 163 14.47 4.83 -3.36
C THR A 163 15.80 4.24 -2.88
N LYS A 164 16.65 3.74 -3.79
CA LYS A 164 17.99 3.22 -3.45
C LYS A 164 18.90 4.29 -2.88
N SER A 165 18.90 5.48 -3.47
CA SER A 165 19.67 6.62 -2.97
C SER A 165 19.21 7.02 -1.57
N ILE A 166 17.90 7.15 -1.34
CA ILE A 166 17.33 7.43 -0.02
C ILE A 166 17.75 6.35 0.99
N LEU A 167 17.61 5.08 0.64
CA LEU A 167 18.02 3.97 1.52
C LEU A 167 19.52 3.98 1.81
N ALA A 168 20.36 4.30 0.82
CA ALA A 168 21.80 4.40 1.02
C ALA A 168 22.14 5.52 2.02
N THR A 169 21.52 6.69 1.91
CA THR A 169 21.67 7.80 2.87
C THR A 169 21.25 7.36 4.28
N LEU A 170 20.10 6.70 4.42
CA LEU A 170 19.57 6.30 5.72
C LEU A 170 20.37 5.16 6.37
N TRP A 171 20.87 4.21 5.57
CA TRP A 171 21.78 3.18 6.08
C TRP A 171 23.12 3.77 6.51
N ASP A 172 23.66 4.73 5.76
CA ASP A 172 24.90 5.39 6.15
C ASP A 172 24.72 6.17 7.46
N HIS A 173 23.58 6.83 7.64
CA HIS A 173 23.19 7.46 8.90
C HIS A 173 23.14 6.47 10.09
N GLU A 174 22.45 5.33 9.93
CA GLU A 174 22.35 4.30 10.99
C GLU A 174 23.71 3.76 11.43
N ASN A 175 24.67 3.67 10.50
CA ASN A 175 25.99 3.12 10.77
C ASN A 175 26.98 4.13 11.36
N ARG A 176 26.73 5.44 11.22
CA ARG A 176 27.67 6.50 11.62
C ARG A 176 27.47 7.04 13.05
N ALA A 177 26.39 6.63 13.73
CA ALA A 177 26.06 7.06 15.09
C ALA A 177 26.09 8.60 15.25
N ASP A 178 25.54 9.32 14.29
CA ASP A 178 25.39 10.77 14.37
C ASP A 178 24.10 11.15 15.15
N ASP A 179 24.06 12.34 15.76
CA ASP A 179 22.91 12.82 16.56
C ASP A 179 21.76 13.39 15.72
N THR A 180 21.81 13.27 14.39
CA THR A 180 20.81 13.86 13.48
C THR A 180 19.50 13.08 13.58
N VAL A 181 18.38 13.77 13.50
CA VAL A 181 17.05 13.16 13.42
C VAL A 181 16.51 13.35 12.02
N PHE A 182 16.22 12.26 11.31
CA PHE A 182 15.54 12.33 10.02
C PHE A 182 14.03 12.20 10.24
N VAL A 183 13.24 13.16 9.78
CA VAL A 183 11.78 13.09 9.76
C VAL A 183 11.33 13.04 8.31
N ILE A 184 10.90 11.85 7.87
CA ILE A 184 10.56 11.57 6.47
C ILE A 184 9.07 11.33 6.36
N ALA A 185 8.34 12.28 5.78
CA ALA A 185 6.92 12.15 5.53
C ALA A 185 6.64 11.49 4.18
N GLY A 186 5.63 10.63 4.11
CA GLY A 186 5.23 10.02 2.85
C GLY A 186 3.90 9.28 2.93
N ARG A 187 3.45 8.78 1.79
CA ARG A 187 2.26 7.93 1.71
C ARG A 187 2.56 6.56 2.31
N PRO A 188 1.55 5.84 2.86
CA PRO A 188 1.72 4.52 3.48
C PRO A 188 2.61 3.56 2.69
N ALA A 189 2.31 3.34 1.41
CA ALA A 189 3.05 2.37 0.59
C ALA A 189 4.55 2.70 0.43
N GLN A 190 4.94 3.97 0.52
CA GLN A 190 6.34 4.39 0.36
C GLN A 190 7.09 4.31 1.67
N VAL A 191 6.43 4.80 2.72
CA VAL A 191 6.94 4.76 4.08
C VAL A 191 7.14 3.30 4.49
N ASP A 192 6.14 2.44 4.30
CA ASP A 192 6.22 1.02 4.65
C ASP A 192 7.36 0.31 3.89
N LEU A 193 7.60 0.69 2.62
CA LEU A 193 8.71 0.15 1.82
C LEU A 193 10.09 0.54 2.38
N LEU A 194 10.25 1.81 2.79
CA LEU A 194 11.53 2.31 3.31
C LEU A 194 11.75 1.85 4.76
N SER A 195 10.74 1.99 5.62
CA SER A 195 10.82 1.63 7.04
C SER A 195 11.08 0.14 7.25
N GLY A 196 10.56 -0.72 6.38
CA GLY A 196 10.86 -2.17 6.41
C GLY A 196 12.32 -2.53 6.09
N ARG A 197 13.11 -1.57 5.59
CA ARG A 197 14.51 -1.78 5.16
C ARG A 197 15.52 -1.02 6.01
N VAL A 198 15.06 -0.08 6.84
CA VAL A 198 15.88 0.80 7.70
C VAL A 198 15.77 0.29 9.14
N GLY A 199 16.88 -0.10 9.75
CA GLY A 199 16.94 -0.82 11.02
C GLY A 199 16.78 0.07 12.26
N GLY A 200 15.60 0.03 12.89
CA GLY A 200 15.34 0.80 14.12
C GLY A 200 14.70 2.17 13.86
N ALA A 201 14.05 2.31 12.70
CA ALA A 201 13.19 3.43 12.38
C ALA A 201 11.89 3.41 13.18
N GLU A 202 11.40 4.59 13.54
CA GLU A 202 10.11 4.77 14.22
C GLU A 202 9.04 5.14 13.21
N LEU A 203 7.90 4.46 13.27
CA LEU A 203 6.75 4.74 12.41
C LEU A 203 5.71 5.55 13.18
N CYS A 204 5.44 6.76 12.70
CA CYS A 204 4.45 7.68 13.24
C CYS A 204 3.36 7.97 12.19
N GLY A 205 2.22 8.51 12.63
CA GLY A 205 1.17 9.03 11.76
C GLY A 205 0.63 10.36 12.27
N LEU A 206 -0.16 11.07 11.46
CA LEU A 206 -0.93 12.19 11.98
C LEU A 206 -2.10 11.63 12.81
N ALA A 207 -2.27 12.15 14.03
CA ALA A 207 -3.39 11.74 14.88
C ALA A 207 -4.72 12.17 14.25
N PRO A 208 -5.82 11.44 14.51
CA PRO A 208 -7.16 11.89 14.14
C PRO A 208 -7.43 13.30 14.67
N VAL A 209 -8.13 14.10 13.86
CA VAL A 209 -8.49 15.48 14.23
C VAL A 209 -9.41 15.43 15.44
N ASP A 210 -9.00 16.04 16.55
CA ASP A 210 -9.84 16.17 17.73
C ASP A 210 -10.75 17.41 17.69
N ALA A 211 -11.57 17.59 18.73
CA ALA A 211 -12.49 18.72 18.83
C ALA A 211 -11.77 20.08 18.93
N VAL A 212 -10.57 20.13 19.52
CA VAL A 212 -9.79 21.36 19.69
C VAL A 212 -9.17 21.77 18.35
N GLU A 213 -8.54 20.84 17.65
CA GLU A 213 -7.99 21.03 16.31
C GLU A 213 -9.10 21.42 15.32
N ALA A 214 -10.26 20.76 15.39
CA ALA A 214 -11.40 21.08 14.54
C ALA A 214 -11.96 22.48 14.83
N ALA A 215 -12.09 22.87 16.10
CA ALA A 215 -12.53 24.22 16.49
C ALA A 215 -11.54 25.28 16.01
N ALA A 216 -10.23 25.07 16.22
CA ALA A 216 -9.19 25.96 15.74
C ALA A 216 -9.24 26.11 14.21
N LEU A 217 -9.48 25.02 13.45
CA LEU A 217 -9.63 25.10 12.00
C LEU A 217 -10.84 25.93 11.59
N CYS A 218 -11.97 25.79 12.29
CA CYS A 218 -13.16 26.60 12.06
C CYS A 218 -12.88 28.09 12.33
N GLU A 219 -12.13 28.41 13.38
CA GLU A 219 -11.70 29.77 13.69
C GLU A 219 -10.78 30.34 12.60
N ARG A 220 -9.83 29.56 12.08
CA ARG A 220 -8.98 29.99 10.95
C ARG A 220 -9.80 30.24 9.69
N ILE A 221 -10.81 29.41 9.40
CA ILE A 221 -11.72 29.63 8.27
C ILE A 221 -12.54 30.91 8.44
N GLN A 222 -13.07 31.16 9.64
CA GLN A 222 -13.78 32.41 9.94
C GLN A 222 -12.87 33.64 9.78
N ARG A 223 -11.66 33.58 10.35
CA ARG A 223 -10.67 34.65 10.21
C ARG A 223 -10.31 34.88 8.74
N ALA A 224 -10.11 33.83 7.97
CA ALA A 224 -9.82 33.93 6.55
C ALA A 224 -10.96 34.57 5.76
N HIS A 225 -12.22 34.22 6.08
CA HIS A 225 -13.39 34.88 5.51
C HIS A 225 -13.38 36.38 5.79
N ASP A 226 -13.07 36.77 7.03
CA ASP A 226 -13.05 38.18 7.44
C ASP A 226 -11.90 38.95 6.78
N GLU A 227 -10.71 38.37 6.70
CA GLU A 227 -9.54 38.98 6.04
C GLU A 227 -9.73 39.11 4.53
N VAL A 228 -10.26 38.08 3.86
CA VAL A 228 -10.58 38.16 2.43
C VAL A 228 -11.70 39.18 2.18
N GLY A 229 -12.68 39.29 3.07
CA GLY A 229 -13.76 40.28 3.01
C GLY A 229 -13.29 41.74 3.13
N LYS A 230 -12.08 42.00 3.66
CA LYS A 230 -11.48 43.36 3.65
C LYS A 230 -11.03 43.80 2.26
N THR A 231 -10.73 42.84 1.37
CA THR A 231 -10.17 43.11 0.04
C THR A 231 -11.12 42.78 -1.12
N ARG A 232 -12.19 42.01 -0.85
CA ARG A 232 -13.18 41.58 -1.85
C ARG A 232 -14.60 41.88 -1.39
N SER A 233 -15.50 42.11 -2.34
CA SER A 233 -16.93 42.28 -2.01
C SER A 233 -17.54 40.96 -1.54
N ALA A 234 -18.61 41.04 -0.73
CA ALA A 234 -19.33 39.85 -0.26
C ALA A 234 -19.82 38.96 -1.42
N THR A 235 -20.23 39.55 -2.55
CA THR A 235 -20.63 38.82 -3.75
C THR A 235 -19.45 38.05 -4.36
N GLN A 236 -18.26 38.68 -4.48
CA GLN A 236 -17.07 38.00 -4.98
C GLN A 236 -16.63 36.84 -4.08
N VAL A 237 -16.72 37.01 -2.76
CA VAL A 237 -16.42 35.94 -1.79
C VAL A 237 -17.43 34.81 -1.93
N ALA A 238 -18.72 35.11 -2.08
CA ALA A 238 -19.76 34.09 -2.30
C ALA A 238 -19.61 33.36 -3.63
N ASP A 239 -19.18 34.05 -4.70
CA ASP A 239 -18.95 33.43 -6.01
C ASP A 239 -17.75 32.47 -5.98
N LEU A 240 -16.67 32.86 -5.28
CA LEU A 240 -15.49 32.01 -5.11
C LEU A 240 -15.74 30.86 -4.13
N PHE A 241 -16.48 31.10 -3.05
CA PHE A 241 -16.66 30.18 -1.92
C PHE A 241 -18.13 30.04 -1.52
N PRO A 242 -18.95 29.37 -2.34
CA PRO A 242 -20.42 29.44 -2.25
C PRO A 242 -21.01 28.82 -0.99
N ASN A 243 -20.32 27.84 -0.37
CA ASN A 243 -20.83 27.17 0.84
C ASN A 243 -20.28 27.78 2.13
N LEU A 244 -19.29 28.66 2.05
CA LEU A 244 -18.58 29.19 3.22
C LEU A 244 -19.53 29.90 4.21
N SER A 245 -20.46 30.72 3.71
CA SER A 245 -21.44 31.40 4.57
C SER A 245 -22.41 30.42 5.26
N THR A 246 -22.88 29.41 4.54
CA THR A 246 -23.72 28.33 5.08
C THR A 246 -22.98 27.55 6.15
N PHE A 247 -21.73 27.14 5.89
CA PHE A 247 -20.89 26.46 6.85
C PHE A 247 -20.65 27.31 8.11
N LEU A 248 -20.32 28.59 7.94
CA LEU A 248 -20.14 29.54 9.04
C LEU A 248 -21.45 29.95 9.74
N SER A 249 -22.60 29.47 9.29
CA SER A 249 -23.88 29.62 9.98
C SER A 249 -24.26 28.40 10.83
N LEU A 250 -23.58 27.26 10.64
CA LEU A 250 -23.78 26.05 11.43
C LEU A 250 -23.39 26.25 12.89
N SER A 251 -23.91 25.38 13.77
CA SER A 251 -23.47 25.33 15.16
C SER A 251 -21.97 24.97 15.25
N PRO A 252 -21.24 25.36 16.30
CA PRO A 252 -19.83 25.00 16.46
C PRO A 252 -19.59 23.48 16.42
N GLU A 253 -20.50 22.69 17.01
CA GLU A 253 -20.46 21.23 17.00
C GLU A 253 -20.59 20.67 15.57
N ASP A 254 -21.54 21.18 14.80
CA ASP A 254 -21.75 20.75 13.40
C ASP A 254 -20.57 21.12 12.49
N ARG A 255 -19.92 22.27 12.74
CA ARG A 255 -18.70 22.65 12.00
C ARG A 255 -17.55 21.73 12.32
N ALA A 256 -17.31 21.43 13.60
CA ALA A 256 -16.26 20.51 14.00
C ALA A 256 -16.47 19.10 13.41
N ALA A 257 -17.73 18.64 13.34
CA ALA A 257 -18.09 17.36 12.73
C ALA A 257 -17.74 17.24 11.24
N HIS A 258 -17.54 18.34 10.50
CA HIS A 258 -17.08 18.30 9.10
C HIS A 258 -15.65 17.78 8.95
N PHE A 259 -14.82 17.93 9.99
CA PHE A 259 -13.42 17.54 9.99
C PHE A 259 -13.16 16.23 10.74
N ALA A 260 -14.04 15.86 11.67
CA ALA A 260 -13.96 14.62 12.45
C ALA A 260 -14.60 13.40 11.76
N VAL A 261 -14.47 13.29 10.42
CA VAL A 261 -15.01 12.16 9.65
C VAL A 261 -13.94 11.07 9.51
N ALA A 262 -14.22 9.88 10.03
CA ALA A 262 -13.32 8.73 9.89
C ALA A 262 -13.05 8.41 8.41
N ASP A 263 -11.79 8.09 8.09
CA ASP A 263 -11.30 7.72 6.74
C ASP A 263 -11.46 8.79 5.64
N GLN A 264 -11.73 10.05 6.00
CA GLN A 264 -11.79 11.17 5.06
C GLN A 264 -10.57 12.09 5.23
N PRO A 265 -9.78 12.35 4.16
CA PRO A 265 -8.72 13.34 4.21
C PRO A 265 -9.21 14.71 4.65
N LEU A 266 -8.42 15.38 5.51
CA LEU A 266 -8.74 16.70 6.05
C LEU A 266 -9.12 17.71 4.97
N ILE A 267 -8.37 17.73 3.86
CA ILE A 267 -8.63 18.64 2.73
C ILE A 267 -10.02 18.45 2.12
N ILE A 268 -10.59 17.24 2.13
CA ILE A 268 -11.94 17.01 1.61
C ILE A 268 -12.98 17.66 2.53
N GLY A 269 -12.79 17.57 3.85
CA GLY A 269 -13.63 18.28 4.82
C GLY A 269 -13.57 19.80 4.61
N PHE A 270 -12.36 20.31 4.37
CA PHE A 270 -12.13 21.72 4.07
C PHE A 270 -12.82 22.17 2.78
N LEU A 271 -12.66 21.42 1.69
CA LEU A 271 -13.31 21.74 0.41
C LEU A 271 -14.84 21.64 0.52
N LYS A 272 -15.38 20.72 1.31
CA LYS A 272 -16.82 20.67 1.60
C LYS A 272 -17.29 21.88 2.38
N ALA A 273 -16.52 22.36 3.35
CA ALA A 273 -16.85 23.57 4.11
C ALA A 273 -16.92 24.80 3.18
N VAL A 274 -15.95 24.95 2.28
CA VAL A 274 -15.81 26.14 1.41
C VAL A 274 -16.71 26.07 0.15
N TYR A 275 -16.68 24.96 -0.56
CA TYR A 275 -17.35 24.77 -1.87
C TYR A 275 -18.66 23.98 -1.78
N GLY A 276 -18.90 23.27 -0.68
CA GLY A 276 -20.10 22.46 -0.47
C GLY A 276 -19.90 20.96 -0.79
N PRO A 277 -20.94 20.14 -0.59
CA PRO A 277 -20.86 18.69 -0.82
C PRO A 277 -20.53 18.33 -2.28
N ASP A 278 -20.88 19.20 -3.23
CA ASP A 278 -20.62 19.06 -4.67
C ASP A 278 -19.35 19.81 -5.12
N PHE A 279 -18.33 19.89 -4.26
CA PHE A 279 -17.09 20.62 -4.55
C PHE A 279 -16.40 20.16 -5.84
N VAL A 280 -16.48 18.87 -6.18
CA VAL A 280 -15.89 18.33 -7.43
C VAL A 280 -16.53 18.99 -8.65
N GLN A 281 -17.85 19.12 -8.67
CA GLN A 281 -18.58 19.77 -9.76
C GLN A 281 -18.22 21.25 -9.86
N ARG A 282 -18.00 21.92 -8.72
CA ARG A 282 -17.56 23.32 -8.71
C ARG A 282 -16.13 23.48 -9.26
N LEU A 283 -15.18 22.68 -8.81
CA LEU A 283 -13.79 22.70 -9.32
C LEU A 283 -13.74 22.40 -10.83
N VAL A 284 -14.60 21.50 -11.31
CA VAL A 284 -14.76 21.22 -12.74
C VAL A 284 -15.40 22.38 -13.49
N ALA A 285 -16.34 23.10 -12.87
CA ALA A 285 -16.93 24.31 -13.44
C ALA A 285 -15.86 25.41 -13.59
N GLU A 286 -15.03 25.64 -12.57
CA GLU A 286 -13.90 26.59 -12.65
C GLU A 286 -12.95 26.26 -13.81
N TYR A 287 -12.64 24.97 -14.02
CA TYR A 287 -11.88 24.53 -15.20
C TYR A 287 -12.61 24.86 -16.52
N LYS A 288 -13.93 24.65 -16.59
CA LYS A 288 -14.72 24.89 -17.81
C LYS A 288 -14.92 26.38 -18.10
N GLU A 289 -14.93 27.21 -17.07
CA GLU A 289 -15.06 28.68 -17.11
C GLU A 289 -13.81 29.37 -17.67
N LEU A 290 -12.66 28.69 -17.77
CA LEU A 290 -11.50 29.19 -18.50
C LEU A 290 -11.88 29.41 -19.98
N ASP A 291 -11.89 30.67 -20.39
CA ASP A 291 -12.40 31.13 -21.70
C ASP A 291 -11.61 30.49 -22.86
N GLU A 292 -10.28 30.54 -22.76
CA GLU A 292 -9.39 30.06 -23.81
C GLU A 292 -9.15 28.54 -23.70
N VAL A 293 -9.18 27.86 -24.86
CA VAL A 293 -8.85 26.42 -24.94
C VAL A 293 -7.40 26.16 -24.51
N ALA A 294 -6.50 27.09 -24.79
CA ALA A 294 -5.10 27.01 -24.38
C ALA A 294 -4.97 27.04 -22.85
N ASP A 295 -5.66 27.94 -22.15
CA ASP A 295 -5.60 28.04 -20.69
C ASP A 295 -6.16 26.78 -20.01
N ARG A 296 -7.26 26.22 -20.55
CA ARG A 296 -7.79 24.91 -20.10
C ARG A 296 -6.75 23.81 -20.24
N ARG A 297 -6.11 23.73 -21.40
CA ARG A 297 -5.08 22.72 -21.66
C ARG A 297 -3.86 22.90 -20.74
N ALA A 298 -3.42 24.13 -20.53
CA ALA A 298 -2.35 24.47 -19.60
C ALA A 298 -2.70 24.03 -18.16
N TYR A 299 -3.93 24.31 -17.70
CA TYR A 299 -4.35 23.86 -16.38
C TYR A 299 -4.38 22.34 -16.24
N LEU A 300 -4.81 21.61 -17.29
CA LEU A 300 -4.75 20.16 -17.27
C LEU A 300 -3.31 19.64 -17.14
N HIS A 301 -2.33 20.24 -17.83
CA HIS A 301 -0.92 19.88 -17.65
C HIS A 301 -0.43 20.12 -16.23
N VAL A 302 -0.81 21.26 -15.63
CA VAL A 302 -0.51 21.57 -14.23
C VAL A 302 -1.14 20.52 -13.30
N CYS A 303 -2.40 20.15 -13.52
CA CYS A 303 -3.07 19.12 -12.73
C CYS A 303 -2.39 17.76 -12.86
N LEU A 304 -2.00 17.35 -14.08
CA LEU A 304 -1.32 16.09 -14.35
C LEU A 304 0.03 16.01 -13.63
N ALA A 305 0.79 17.11 -13.63
CA ALA A 305 2.06 17.21 -12.91
C ALA A 305 1.85 17.15 -11.39
N ASP A 306 0.92 17.94 -10.86
CA ASP A 306 0.70 18.07 -9.41
C ASP A 306 0.21 16.76 -8.76
N VAL A 307 -0.65 16.00 -9.45
CA VAL A 307 -1.08 14.65 -9.00
C VAL A 307 0.10 13.68 -8.86
N SER A 308 1.12 13.84 -9.70
CA SER A 308 2.36 13.05 -9.61
C SER A 308 3.34 13.57 -8.55
N GLY A 309 3.06 14.71 -7.93
CA GLY A 309 3.95 15.43 -7.02
C GLY A 309 5.07 16.19 -7.73
N ALA A 310 4.93 16.44 -9.03
CA ALA A 310 5.87 17.24 -9.80
C ALA A 310 5.35 18.67 -9.94
N GLU A 311 6.22 19.65 -9.70
CA GLU A 311 5.97 21.04 -10.05
C GLU A 311 6.31 21.25 -11.54
N LEU A 312 5.49 21.99 -12.28
CA LEU A 312 5.70 22.17 -13.72
C LEU A 312 6.41 23.50 -14.01
N PRO A 313 7.68 23.51 -14.45
CA PRO A 313 8.38 24.77 -14.72
C PRO A 313 7.71 25.56 -15.84
N GLU A 314 7.70 26.90 -15.73
CA GLU A 314 7.06 27.79 -16.70
C GLU A 314 7.56 27.54 -18.14
N TYR A 315 8.88 27.36 -18.32
CA TYR A 315 9.45 27.07 -19.64
C TYR A 315 8.96 25.74 -20.24
N VAL A 316 8.56 24.77 -19.42
CA VAL A 316 7.97 23.50 -19.87
C VAL A 316 6.54 23.74 -20.29
N LEU A 317 5.78 24.50 -19.50
CA LEU A 317 4.39 24.81 -19.78
C LEU A 317 4.25 25.64 -21.07
N HIS A 318 5.11 26.64 -21.29
CA HIS A 318 5.21 27.36 -22.57
C HIS A 318 5.56 26.45 -23.75
N ALA A 319 6.35 25.40 -23.53
CA ALA A 319 6.70 24.45 -24.59
C ALA A 319 5.55 23.47 -24.91
N LEU A 320 4.71 23.15 -23.92
CA LEU A 320 3.52 22.30 -24.07
C LEU A 320 2.35 23.08 -24.69
N VAL A 321 2.12 24.30 -24.21
CA VAL A 321 0.97 25.14 -24.60
C VAL A 321 1.43 26.59 -24.77
N PRO A 322 2.08 26.94 -25.89
CA PRO A 322 2.68 28.27 -26.11
C PRO A 322 1.65 29.40 -26.21
N GLU A 323 0.38 29.08 -26.47
CA GLU A 323 -0.69 30.07 -26.60
C GLU A 323 -1.39 30.42 -25.29
N ALA A 324 -1.04 29.78 -24.17
CA ALA A 324 -1.72 29.99 -22.88
C ALA A 324 -1.25 31.28 -22.18
N ASP A 325 -2.19 32.01 -21.57
CA ASP A 325 -1.86 33.14 -20.70
C ASP A 325 -1.57 32.61 -19.29
N LEU A 326 -0.29 32.32 -19.04
CA LEU A 326 0.13 31.70 -17.78
C LEU A 326 0.01 32.64 -16.56
N ASP A 327 0.02 33.94 -16.79
CA ASP A 327 0.01 34.94 -15.73
C ASP A 327 -1.41 35.30 -15.28
N ALA A 328 -2.38 35.32 -16.21
CA ALA A 328 -3.78 35.64 -15.90
C ALA A 328 -4.40 34.75 -14.82
N HIS A 329 -3.98 33.47 -14.77
CA HIS A 329 -4.63 32.43 -13.97
C HIS A 329 -3.77 31.87 -12.82
N SER A 330 -2.56 32.41 -12.62
CA SER A 330 -1.57 31.87 -11.67
C SER A 330 -1.68 32.37 -10.23
N ARG A 331 -2.72 33.16 -9.91
CA ARG A 331 -2.93 33.75 -8.57
C ARG A 331 -4.06 33.07 -7.81
N ASN A 332 -3.97 31.74 -7.68
CA ASN A 332 -4.99 30.87 -7.08
C ASN A 332 -6.30 30.81 -7.89
N ASN A 333 -6.23 31.01 -9.22
CA ASN A 333 -7.41 31.03 -10.10
C ASN A 333 -7.13 30.43 -11.50
N PRO A 334 -7.09 29.10 -11.69
CA PRO A 334 -7.29 28.06 -10.69
C PRO A 334 -5.97 27.41 -10.19
N TRP A 335 -4.80 27.88 -10.66
CA TRP A 335 -3.49 27.37 -10.27
C TRP A 335 -2.61 28.43 -9.62
N VAL A 336 -1.43 28.04 -9.17
CA VAL A 336 -0.47 28.91 -8.50
C VAL A 336 0.89 28.89 -9.19
N ARG A 337 1.48 30.08 -9.38
CA ARG A 337 2.91 30.23 -9.73
C ARG A 337 3.73 30.36 -8.45
N THR A 338 4.75 29.52 -8.31
CA THR A 338 5.70 29.54 -7.19
C THR A 338 6.81 30.56 -7.43
N ASP A 339 7.59 30.86 -6.39
CA ASP A 339 8.75 31.77 -6.49
C ASP A 339 9.88 31.28 -7.39
N ARG A 340 9.85 29.99 -7.80
CA ARG A 340 10.79 29.38 -8.73
C ARG A 340 10.29 29.39 -10.17
N ASP A 341 9.22 30.13 -10.45
CA ASP A 341 8.52 30.11 -11.74
C ASP A 341 8.04 28.70 -12.12
N HIS A 342 7.58 27.94 -11.13
CA HIS A 342 6.88 26.68 -11.37
C HIS A 342 5.39 26.87 -11.19
N HIS A 343 4.60 26.09 -11.91
CA HIS A 343 3.15 26.08 -11.86
C HIS A 343 2.69 24.80 -11.16
N ILE A 344 1.85 24.98 -10.14
CA ILE A 344 1.24 23.90 -9.35
C ILE A 344 -0.27 24.13 -9.28
N ALA A 345 -1.04 23.05 -9.18
CA ALA A 345 -2.43 23.22 -8.80
C ALA A 345 -2.49 23.75 -7.35
N ARG A 346 -3.64 24.27 -6.93
CA ARG A 346 -3.82 24.67 -5.53
C ARG A 346 -3.47 23.52 -4.58
N HIS A 347 -3.91 22.30 -4.91
CA HIS A 347 -3.60 21.09 -4.15
C HIS A 347 -3.76 19.83 -5.03
N ALA A 348 -3.01 18.77 -4.75
CA ALA A 348 -3.06 17.52 -5.51
C ALA A 348 -4.47 16.87 -5.56
N VAL A 349 -5.24 17.00 -4.47
CA VAL A 349 -6.66 16.54 -4.43
C VAL A 349 -7.56 17.39 -5.33
N ILE A 350 -7.30 18.70 -5.45
CA ILE A 350 -8.03 19.57 -6.39
C ILE A 350 -7.68 19.19 -7.83
N ALA A 351 -6.39 19.02 -8.13
CA ALA A 351 -5.92 18.56 -9.43
C ALA A 351 -6.56 17.22 -9.84
N GLN A 352 -6.60 16.28 -8.89
CA GLN A 352 -7.22 14.98 -9.08
C GLN A 352 -8.74 15.08 -9.31
N ALA A 353 -9.44 15.94 -8.56
CA ALA A 353 -10.86 16.18 -8.74
C ALA A 353 -11.18 16.74 -10.13
N VAL A 354 -10.33 17.63 -10.66
CA VAL A 354 -10.46 18.17 -12.02
C VAL A 354 -10.21 17.07 -13.07
N ILE A 355 -9.15 16.27 -12.92
CA ILE A 355 -8.83 15.17 -13.85
C ILE A 355 -9.94 14.11 -13.88
N GLU A 356 -10.46 13.71 -12.72
CA GLU A 356 -11.55 12.72 -12.63
C GLU A 356 -12.89 13.29 -13.11
N GLY A 357 -13.17 14.55 -12.76
CA GLY A 357 -14.48 15.16 -12.94
C GLY A 357 -14.70 15.89 -14.27
N CYS A 358 -13.65 16.28 -15.01
CA CYS A 358 -13.82 17.01 -16.26
C CYS A 358 -14.52 16.15 -17.34
N LEU A 359 -14.30 14.83 -17.27
CA LEU A 359 -14.80 13.81 -18.22
C LEU A 359 -14.46 14.09 -19.69
N ASP A 360 -13.57 15.05 -19.96
CA ASP A 360 -13.06 15.40 -21.28
C ASP A 360 -11.82 14.55 -21.59
N TYR A 361 -12.07 13.28 -21.90
CA TYR A 361 -11.01 12.33 -22.20
C TYR A 361 -10.21 12.69 -23.46
N PHE A 362 -10.77 13.51 -24.35
CA PHE A 362 -10.09 13.97 -25.55
C PHE A 362 -9.07 15.08 -25.23
N ALA A 363 -9.43 16.03 -24.33
CA ALA A 363 -8.48 17.00 -23.82
C ALA A 363 -7.32 16.32 -23.05
N LEU A 364 -7.61 15.30 -22.25
CA LEU A 364 -6.58 14.52 -21.55
C LEU A 364 -5.66 13.76 -22.52
N GLU A 365 -6.23 13.10 -23.54
CA GLU A 365 -5.46 12.42 -24.59
C GLU A 365 -4.52 13.38 -25.31
N ARG A 366 -5.02 14.57 -25.68
CA ARG A 366 -4.21 15.65 -26.25
C ARG A 366 -3.06 16.10 -25.34
N CYS A 367 -3.30 16.21 -24.03
CA CYS A 367 -2.23 16.56 -23.08
C CYS A 367 -1.14 15.47 -23.05
N PHE A 368 -1.51 14.20 -23.16
CA PHE A 368 -0.52 13.12 -23.27
C PHE A 368 0.26 13.21 -24.59
N GLU A 369 -0.42 13.51 -25.70
CA GLU A 369 0.24 13.73 -27.00
C GLU A 369 1.24 14.89 -26.96
N ASP A 370 0.94 16.00 -26.25
CA ASP A 370 1.88 17.12 -26.11
C ASP A 370 3.14 16.74 -25.35
N TRP A 371 3.01 15.96 -24.28
CA TRP A 371 4.17 15.45 -23.56
C TRP A 371 5.05 14.57 -24.44
N VAL A 372 4.42 13.74 -25.27
CA VAL A 372 5.15 12.92 -26.21
C VAL A 372 5.84 13.77 -27.29
N GLU A 373 5.17 14.78 -27.82
CA GLU A 373 5.76 15.70 -28.79
C GLU A 373 6.90 16.53 -28.18
N LEU A 374 6.75 16.99 -26.94
CA LEU A 374 7.80 17.70 -26.20
C LEU A 374 9.01 16.80 -26.01
N THR A 375 8.83 15.57 -25.55
CA THR A 375 9.94 14.62 -25.33
C THR A 375 10.63 14.21 -26.64
N ARG A 376 9.93 14.22 -27.79
CA ARG A 376 10.55 14.06 -29.12
C ARG A 376 11.46 15.24 -29.50
N ARG A 377 11.14 16.45 -29.07
CA ARG A 377 11.96 17.66 -29.33
C ARG A 377 13.08 17.82 -28.29
N ARG A 378 12.81 17.45 -27.04
CA ARG A 378 13.65 17.70 -25.86
C ARG A 378 13.82 16.45 -25.00
N ALA A 379 14.94 15.76 -25.16
CA ALA A 379 15.27 14.53 -24.42
C ALA A 379 15.36 14.76 -22.90
N ASP A 380 15.81 15.95 -22.48
CA ASP A 380 15.90 16.35 -21.07
C ASP A 380 14.54 16.37 -20.34
N MET A 381 13.42 16.35 -21.06
CA MET A 381 12.07 16.32 -20.49
C MET A 381 11.56 14.91 -20.18
N MET A 382 12.25 13.86 -20.61
CA MET A 382 11.83 12.48 -20.41
C MET A 382 11.65 12.07 -18.93
N PRO A 383 12.53 12.47 -18.00
CA PRO A 383 12.32 12.18 -16.57
C PRO A 383 11.04 12.82 -16.02
N LEU A 384 10.73 14.06 -16.42
CA LEU A 384 9.52 14.74 -15.98
C LEU A 384 8.26 14.05 -16.53
N PHE A 385 8.30 13.65 -17.82
CA PHE A 385 7.21 12.86 -18.40
C PHE A 385 7.02 11.50 -17.71
N PHE A 386 8.11 10.83 -17.32
CA PHE A 386 8.04 9.60 -16.53
C PHE A 386 7.28 9.82 -15.23
N HIS A 387 7.55 10.91 -14.50
CA HIS A 387 6.83 11.24 -13.26
C HIS A 387 5.33 11.46 -13.52
N VAL A 388 4.98 12.26 -14.54
CA VAL A 388 3.57 12.52 -14.90
C VAL A 388 2.84 11.21 -15.26
N ALA A 389 3.40 10.41 -16.15
CA ALA A 389 2.81 9.13 -16.56
C ALA A 389 2.69 8.17 -15.38
N ALA A 390 3.68 8.15 -14.48
CA ALA A 390 3.61 7.34 -13.28
C ALA A 390 2.48 7.79 -12.36
N GLY A 391 2.28 9.10 -12.19
CA GLY A 391 1.20 9.70 -11.39
C GLY A 391 -0.15 9.13 -11.78
N ILE A 392 -0.39 9.04 -13.09
CA ILE A 392 -1.62 8.48 -13.67
C ILE A 392 -1.70 6.96 -13.50
N ALA A 393 -0.60 6.24 -13.72
CA ALA A 393 -0.55 4.78 -13.54
C ALA A 393 -0.94 4.36 -12.10
N HIS A 394 -0.55 5.15 -11.09
CA HIS A 394 -0.79 4.84 -9.68
C HIS A 394 -1.92 5.65 -9.03
N LEU A 395 -2.68 6.40 -9.83
CA LEU A 395 -3.79 7.22 -9.33
C LEU A 395 -4.85 6.34 -8.65
N LYS A 396 -5.20 6.65 -7.40
CA LYS A 396 -6.29 5.99 -6.66
C LYS A 396 -7.51 6.90 -6.70
N PRO A 397 -8.73 6.42 -6.97
CA PRO A 397 -9.91 7.29 -7.10
C PRO A 397 -10.20 8.03 -5.79
N LEU A 398 -10.68 9.28 -5.89
CA LEU A 398 -11.06 10.08 -4.70
C LEU A 398 -12.25 9.48 -3.94
N THR A 399 -13.15 8.79 -4.65
CA THR A 399 -14.28 8.08 -4.05
C THR A 399 -14.37 6.62 -4.51
N THR A 400 -14.94 5.74 -3.68
CA THR A 400 -15.05 4.30 -3.97
C THR A 400 -15.89 3.97 -5.21
N ARG A 401 -16.71 4.90 -5.72
CA ARG A 401 -17.58 4.72 -6.89
C ARG A 401 -16.88 4.95 -8.24
N ASP A 402 -15.66 5.50 -8.25
CA ASP A 402 -15.05 6.07 -9.46
C ASP A 402 -13.94 5.24 -10.12
N LYS A 403 -13.79 3.95 -9.75
CA LYS A 403 -12.77 3.05 -10.35
C LYS A 403 -12.80 3.02 -11.88
N ARG A 404 -13.99 3.18 -12.49
CA ARG A 404 -14.17 3.22 -13.96
C ARG A 404 -13.57 4.47 -14.61
N ILE A 405 -13.57 5.61 -13.92
CA ILE A 405 -13.03 6.87 -14.45
C ILE A 405 -11.51 6.77 -14.55
N ILE A 406 -10.86 6.29 -13.49
CA ILE A 406 -9.42 6.04 -13.47
C ILE A 406 -9.00 5.06 -14.57
N ALA A 407 -9.75 3.96 -14.74
CA ALA A 407 -9.48 2.99 -15.81
C ALA A 407 -9.53 3.65 -17.20
N LYS A 408 -10.49 4.57 -17.45
CA LYS A 408 -10.57 5.31 -18.72
C LYS A 408 -9.39 6.25 -18.92
N ILE A 409 -8.96 6.98 -17.89
CA ILE A 409 -7.80 7.88 -17.98
C ILE A 409 -6.53 7.08 -18.30
N ARG A 410 -6.30 5.97 -17.60
CA ARG A 410 -5.18 5.06 -17.86
C ARG A 410 -5.23 4.47 -19.27
N HIS A 411 -6.41 4.08 -19.74
CA HIS A 411 -6.60 3.61 -21.10
C HIS A 411 -6.21 4.66 -22.15
N ARG A 412 -6.53 5.95 -21.93
CA ARG A 412 -6.09 7.04 -22.84
C ARG A 412 -4.57 7.17 -22.87
N LEU A 413 -3.92 7.16 -21.71
CA LEU A 413 -2.46 7.18 -21.61
C LEU A 413 -1.83 5.94 -22.29
N MET A 414 -2.42 4.77 -22.09
CA MET A 414 -2.00 3.51 -22.71
C MET A 414 -2.02 3.60 -24.24
N LEU A 415 -3.10 4.12 -24.83
CA LEU A 415 -3.23 4.30 -26.28
C LEU A 415 -2.15 5.22 -26.85
N VAL A 416 -1.89 6.36 -26.20
CA VAL A 416 -0.86 7.32 -26.63
C VAL A 416 0.54 6.69 -26.56
N LEU A 417 0.86 6.01 -25.45
CA LEU A 417 2.15 5.36 -25.25
C LEU A 417 2.39 4.18 -26.21
N GLY A 418 1.33 3.40 -26.49
CA GLY A 418 1.40 2.23 -27.37
C GLY A 418 1.57 2.56 -28.85
N ASN A 419 1.06 3.71 -29.29
CA ASN A 419 1.05 4.09 -30.71
C ASN A 419 2.29 4.89 -31.16
N ASP A 420 3.13 5.36 -30.24
CA ASP A 420 4.26 6.24 -30.56
C ASP A 420 5.61 5.52 -30.65
N LYS A 421 5.97 5.09 -31.87
CA LYS A 421 7.27 4.44 -32.13
C LYS A 421 8.49 5.34 -31.86
N THR A 422 8.35 6.66 -31.98
CA THR A 422 9.47 7.60 -31.78
C THR A 422 9.78 7.74 -30.29
N LEU A 423 8.74 7.84 -29.46
CA LEU A 423 8.85 7.82 -28.00
C LEU A 423 9.47 6.52 -27.52
N GLN A 424 9.00 5.38 -28.05
CA GLN A 424 9.54 4.05 -27.71
C GLN A 424 11.04 3.95 -28.04
N ALA A 425 11.44 4.39 -29.24
CA ALA A 425 12.84 4.45 -29.63
C ALA A 425 13.66 5.38 -28.72
N ARG A 426 13.07 6.47 -28.21
CA ARG A 426 13.72 7.42 -27.31
C ARG A 426 13.89 6.88 -25.90
N ILE A 427 12.84 6.26 -25.32
CA ILE A 427 12.92 5.54 -24.05
C ILE A 427 14.05 4.52 -24.09
N ALA A 428 14.11 3.74 -25.18
CA ALA A 428 15.19 2.79 -25.40
C ALA A 428 16.55 3.50 -25.49
N ALA A 429 16.66 4.60 -26.27
CA ALA A 429 17.89 5.37 -26.51
C ALA A 429 18.50 5.97 -25.23
N GLU A 430 17.68 6.66 -24.43
CA GLU A 430 18.13 7.34 -23.20
C GLU A 430 18.45 6.36 -22.07
N SER A 431 17.88 5.15 -22.15
CA SER A 431 18.10 4.09 -21.18
C SER A 431 19.13 3.04 -21.65
N ARG A 432 19.78 3.23 -22.80
CA ARG A 432 20.72 2.25 -23.42
C ARG A 432 21.89 1.83 -22.53
N SER A 433 22.23 2.63 -21.53
CA SER A 433 23.33 2.35 -20.60
C SER A 433 22.86 1.83 -19.24
N SER A 434 21.55 1.71 -19.00
CA SER A 434 21.01 1.37 -17.69
C SER A 434 19.83 0.40 -17.77
N ALA A 435 20.10 -0.85 -17.38
CA ALA A 435 19.08 -1.88 -17.22
C ALA A 435 17.97 -1.46 -16.24
N LEU A 436 18.31 -0.74 -15.15
CA LEU A 436 17.35 -0.25 -14.16
C LEU A 436 16.41 0.83 -14.70
N ARG A 437 16.90 1.73 -15.57
CA ARG A 437 16.04 2.73 -16.22
C ARG A 437 15.05 2.07 -17.17
N LEU A 438 15.50 1.10 -17.97
CA LEU A 438 14.61 0.31 -18.83
C LEU A 438 13.56 -0.45 -18.01
N LEU A 439 13.98 -1.10 -16.92
CA LEU A 439 13.06 -1.80 -16.01
C LEU A 439 12.02 -0.86 -15.39
N SER A 440 12.43 0.36 -15.00
CA SER A 440 11.50 1.37 -14.45
C SER A 440 10.43 1.76 -15.48
N TRP A 441 10.83 1.97 -16.74
CA TRP A 441 9.90 2.19 -17.85
C TRP A 441 8.99 1.00 -18.09
N THR A 442 9.52 -0.22 -18.14
CA THR A 442 8.71 -1.45 -18.26
C THR A 442 7.62 -1.50 -17.17
N ARG A 443 7.99 -1.26 -15.91
CA ARG A 443 7.06 -1.30 -14.77
C ARG A 443 5.97 -0.23 -14.90
N LEU A 444 6.36 0.97 -15.32
CA LEU A 444 5.43 2.07 -15.58
C LEU A 444 4.44 1.74 -16.72
N LEU A 445 4.96 1.37 -17.89
CA LEU A 445 4.14 1.05 -19.06
C LEU A 445 3.19 -0.13 -18.79
N ARG A 446 3.63 -1.10 -17.99
CA ARG A 446 2.76 -2.18 -17.55
C ARG A 446 1.71 -1.72 -16.51
N GLY A 447 2.05 -0.73 -15.68
CA GLY A 447 1.15 -0.17 -14.66
C GLY A 447 -0.03 0.62 -15.23
N VAL A 448 0.04 1.07 -16.49
CA VAL A 448 -1.10 1.72 -17.16
C VAL A 448 -2.07 0.76 -17.83
N LEU A 449 -1.73 -0.53 -17.93
CA LEU A 449 -2.60 -1.54 -18.55
C LEU A 449 -3.86 -1.78 -17.70
N PRO A 450 -5.01 -2.07 -18.35
CA PRO A 450 -6.21 -2.50 -17.65
C PRO A 450 -6.03 -3.87 -16.98
N GLU A 451 -6.92 -4.20 -16.04
CA GLU A 451 -6.97 -5.54 -15.42
C GLU A 451 -7.37 -6.61 -16.45
N ASP A 452 -8.34 -6.29 -17.31
CA ASP A 452 -8.77 -7.13 -18.42
C ASP A 452 -7.97 -6.78 -19.68
N LEU A 453 -7.12 -7.70 -20.14
CA LEU A 453 -6.26 -7.51 -21.30
C LEU A 453 -6.99 -7.90 -22.59
N ASP A 454 -6.88 -7.05 -23.61
CA ASP A 454 -7.47 -7.25 -24.93
C ASP A 454 -6.49 -6.83 -26.06
N GLU A 455 -6.91 -6.96 -27.32
CA GLU A 455 -6.09 -6.63 -28.49
C GLU A 455 -5.59 -5.17 -28.49
N THR A 456 -6.27 -4.24 -27.83
CA THR A 456 -5.84 -2.83 -27.76
C THR A 456 -4.58 -2.65 -26.91
N CYS A 457 -4.29 -3.62 -26.04
CA CYS A 457 -3.10 -3.63 -25.18
C CYS A 457 -1.85 -4.10 -25.92
N VAL A 458 -2.00 -4.81 -27.05
CA VAL A 458 -0.91 -5.47 -27.79
C VAL A 458 0.24 -4.51 -28.14
N PRO A 459 0.00 -3.31 -28.73
CA PRO A 459 1.09 -2.41 -29.10
C PRO A 459 1.97 -2.02 -27.90
N LEU A 460 1.36 -1.70 -26.76
CA LEU A 460 2.11 -1.33 -25.56
C LEU A 460 2.82 -2.53 -24.95
N LEU A 461 2.18 -3.70 -24.90
CA LEU A 461 2.78 -4.93 -24.39
C LEU A 461 3.99 -5.38 -25.22
N THR A 462 3.96 -5.21 -26.54
CA THR A 462 5.13 -5.44 -27.40
C THR A 462 6.31 -4.58 -26.99
N VAL A 463 6.09 -3.28 -26.74
CA VAL A 463 7.13 -2.36 -26.25
C VAL A 463 7.67 -2.80 -24.90
N VAL A 464 6.78 -3.18 -23.97
CA VAL A 464 7.18 -3.66 -22.64
C VAL A 464 8.12 -4.86 -22.77
N VAL A 465 7.81 -5.82 -23.64
CA VAL A 465 8.66 -6.98 -23.92
C VAL A 465 10.01 -6.53 -24.50
N GLU A 466 10.04 -5.69 -25.54
CA GLU A 466 11.28 -5.19 -26.17
C GLU A 466 12.20 -4.45 -25.18
N LEU A 467 11.61 -3.64 -24.30
CA LEU A 467 12.35 -2.93 -23.24
C LEU A 467 12.94 -3.91 -22.22
N THR A 468 12.20 -4.94 -21.80
CA THR A 468 12.74 -5.95 -20.88
C THR A 468 13.87 -6.78 -21.50
N GLU A 469 13.74 -7.16 -22.77
CA GLU A 469 14.80 -7.88 -23.49
C GLU A 469 16.06 -7.01 -23.64
N SER A 470 15.87 -5.72 -23.89
CA SER A 470 16.97 -4.75 -23.92
C SER A 470 17.61 -4.56 -22.54
N ALA A 471 16.80 -4.50 -21.48
CA ALA A 471 17.29 -4.40 -20.11
C ALA A 471 18.12 -5.62 -19.71
N LEU A 472 17.66 -6.82 -20.10
CA LEU A 472 18.34 -8.07 -19.79
C LEU A 472 19.72 -8.18 -20.45
N ARG A 473 19.86 -7.65 -21.68
CA ARG A 473 21.17 -7.58 -22.38
C ARG A 473 22.17 -6.66 -21.69
N LEU A 474 21.70 -5.71 -20.89
CA LEU A 474 22.52 -4.72 -20.18
C LEU A 474 22.73 -5.06 -18.71
N ALA A 475 21.93 -5.97 -18.16
CA ALA A 475 22.00 -6.34 -16.75
C ALA A 475 23.29 -7.12 -16.48
N THR A 476 24.11 -6.61 -15.58
CA THR A 476 25.35 -7.26 -15.12
C THR A 476 25.21 -7.82 -13.70
N ASP A 477 24.37 -7.19 -12.89
CA ASP A 477 24.04 -7.65 -11.55
C ASP A 477 23.00 -8.79 -11.58
N ARG A 478 23.22 -9.81 -10.74
CA ARG A 478 22.35 -10.99 -10.68
C ARG A 478 20.95 -10.63 -10.21
N THR A 479 20.83 -9.81 -9.17
CA THR A 479 19.53 -9.43 -8.61
C THR A 479 18.71 -8.60 -9.60
N VAL A 480 19.35 -7.66 -10.30
CA VAL A 480 18.70 -6.88 -11.38
C VAL A 480 18.29 -7.78 -12.54
N THR A 481 19.14 -8.75 -12.92
CA THR A 481 18.82 -9.74 -13.96
C THR A 481 17.56 -10.52 -13.60
N GLU A 482 17.49 -11.09 -12.40
CA GLU A 482 16.34 -11.86 -11.92
C GLU A 482 15.03 -11.03 -11.91
N GLN A 483 15.10 -9.76 -11.49
CA GLN A 483 13.95 -8.84 -11.56
C GLN A 483 13.47 -8.61 -13.00
N ILE A 484 14.41 -8.37 -13.92
CA ILE A 484 14.10 -8.16 -15.33
C ILE A 484 13.49 -9.41 -15.94
N GLU A 485 14.01 -10.60 -15.62
CA GLU A 485 13.44 -11.87 -16.07
C GLU A 485 11.99 -12.05 -15.60
N TYR A 486 11.71 -11.79 -14.32
CA TYR A 486 10.34 -11.83 -13.80
C TYR A 486 9.41 -10.89 -14.57
N HIS A 487 9.83 -9.63 -14.79
CA HIS A 487 9.02 -8.65 -15.52
C HIS A 487 8.86 -8.98 -17.01
N ARG A 488 9.89 -9.56 -17.65
CA ARG A 488 9.83 -10.06 -19.03
C ARG A 488 8.81 -11.17 -19.17
N ASP A 489 8.90 -12.17 -18.31
CA ASP A 489 8.04 -13.36 -18.37
C ASP A 489 6.57 -12.97 -18.14
N ARG A 490 6.34 -12.01 -17.23
CA ARG A 490 5.03 -11.40 -16.98
C ARG A 490 4.51 -10.65 -18.21
N ALA A 491 5.35 -9.85 -18.86
CA ALA A 491 4.98 -9.11 -20.06
C ALA A 491 4.64 -10.02 -21.25
N ARG A 492 5.39 -11.12 -21.44
CA ARG A 492 5.13 -12.12 -22.47
C ARG A 492 3.81 -12.86 -22.25
N ARG A 493 3.52 -13.26 -21.01
CA ARG A 493 2.23 -13.82 -20.61
C ARG A 493 1.09 -12.87 -20.95
N ASP A 494 1.21 -11.61 -20.52
CA ASP A 494 0.18 -10.60 -20.72
C ASP A 494 -0.05 -10.32 -22.21
N LEU A 495 1.02 -10.32 -23.02
CA LEU A 495 0.94 -10.22 -24.47
C LEU A 495 0.19 -11.41 -25.10
N ALA A 496 0.49 -12.65 -24.68
CA ALA A 496 -0.21 -13.82 -25.16
C ALA A 496 -1.72 -13.77 -24.83
N VAL A 497 -2.07 -13.38 -23.60
CA VAL A 497 -3.46 -13.19 -23.17
C VAL A 497 -4.16 -12.11 -24.01
N ALA A 498 -3.51 -10.96 -24.22
CA ALA A 498 -4.06 -9.86 -25.04
C ALA A 498 -4.28 -10.27 -26.51
N MET A 499 -3.45 -11.17 -27.04
CA MET A 499 -3.59 -11.73 -28.39
C MET A 499 -4.58 -12.89 -28.47
N GLY A 500 -5.20 -13.31 -27.36
CA GLY A 500 -6.09 -14.47 -27.31
C GLY A 500 -5.38 -15.80 -27.60
N VAL A 501 -4.06 -15.85 -27.38
CA VAL A 501 -3.24 -17.05 -27.60
C VAL A 501 -3.11 -17.81 -26.29
N ASP A 502 -3.52 -19.07 -26.29
CA ASP A 502 -3.27 -19.98 -25.17
C ASP A 502 -1.76 -20.25 -25.07
N GLU A 503 -1.19 -19.93 -23.91
CA GLU A 503 0.21 -20.22 -23.61
C GLU A 503 0.45 -21.73 -23.50
N SER A 504 1.57 -22.20 -24.03
CA SER A 504 1.93 -23.62 -23.93
C SER A 504 2.16 -23.99 -22.46
N LEU A 505 1.78 -25.21 -22.06
CA LEU A 505 1.98 -25.67 -20.68
C LEU A 505 3.48 -25.72 -20.32
N ASP A 506 4.34 -26.00 -21.30
CA ASP A 506 5.80 -26.02 -21.13
C ASP A 506 6.33 -24.63 -20.78
N ASP A 507 5.87 -23.57 -21.46
CA ASP A 507 6.26 -22.19 -21.14
C ASP A 507 5.78 -21.78 -19.74
N VAL A 508 4.58 -22.22 -19.34
CA VAL A 508 4.04 -21.98 -17.98
C VAL A 508 4.90 -22.68 -16.94
N GLU A 509 5.29 -23.94 -17.18
CA GLU A 509 6.13 -24.71 -16.28
C GLU A 509 7.54 -24.11 -16.16
N ASP A 510 8.19 -23.79 -17.27
CA ASP A 510 9.52 -23.17 -17.29
C ASP A 510 9.55 -21.83 -16.53
N ARG A 511 8.52 -21.00 -16.74
CA ARG A 511 8.36 -19.74 -16.00
C ARG A 511 8.19 -20.00 -14.51
N MET A 512 7.30 -20.93 -14.14
CA MET A 512 7.05 -21.27 -12.75
C MET A 512 8.32 -21.78 -12.05
N ILE A 513 9.09 -22.65 -12.68
CA ILE A 513 10.35 -23.18 -12.14
C ILE A 513 11.38 -22.05 -11.97
N ARG A 514 11.49 -21.15 -12.95
CA ARG A 514 12.39 -19.99 -12.84
C ARG A 514 11.97 -19.06 -11.71
N TRP A 515 10.68 -18.74 -11.60
CA TRP A 515 10.17 -17.88 -10.54
C TRP A 515 10.34 -18.51 -9.15
N ARG A 516 10.18 -19.82 -9.01
CA ARG A 516 10.50 -20.53 -7.76
C ARG A 516 11.91 -20.20 -7.26
N ASP A 517 12.89 -20.10 -8.16
CA ASP A 517 14.28 -19.80 -7.78
C ASP A 517 14.49 -18.36 -7.28
N PHE A 518 13.52 -17.48 -7.50
CA PHE A 518 13.49 -16.13 -6.95
C PHE A 518 12.87 -16.08 -5.54
N MET A 519 12.23 -17.16 -5.08
CA MET A 519 11.66 -17.20 -3.73
C MET A 519 12.78 -17.07 -2.68
N GLY A 520 12.73 -16.00 -1.90
CA GLY A 520 13.76 -15.68 -0.90
C GLY A 520 14.69 -14.52 -1.28
N ARG A 521 14.45 -13.86 -2.43
CA ARG A 521 15.13 -12.60 -2.76
C ARG A 521 14.47 -11.39 -2.11
N ASP A 522 15.26 -10.41 -1.70
CA ASP A 522 14.80 -9.21 -0.97
C ASP A 522 13.88 -8.29 -1.79
N TRP A 523 13.89 -8.42 -3.12
CA TRP A 523 13.05 -7.61 -4.01
C TRP A 523 11.64 -8.19 -4.21
N VAL A 524 11.44 -9.47 -3.84
CA VAL A 524 10.18 -10.16 -3.99
C VAL A 524 9.14 -9.63 -2.99
N ASN A 525 7.90 -9.48 -3.43
CA ASN A 525 6.81 -8.90 -2.64
C ASN A 525 5.53 -9.75 -2.71
N ALA A 526 4.47 -9.30 -2.03
CA ALA A 526 3.17 -9.99 -2.02
C ALA A 526 2.60 -10.20 -3.43
N GLN A 527 2.79 -9.25 -4.35
CA GLN A 527 2.32 -9.41 -5.74
C GLN A 527 3.04 -10.57 -6.45
N PHE A 528 4.35 -10.69 -6.28
CA PHE A 528 5.11 -11.81 -6.85
C PHE A 528 4.59 -13.16 -6.33
N PHE A 529 4.42 -13.32 -5.02
CA PHE A 529 3.94 -14.59 -4.45
C PHE A 529 2.52 -14.91 -4.89
N ALA A 530 1.65 -13.91 -4.99
CA ALA A 530 0.30 -14.06 -5.53
C ALA A 530 0.32 -14.55 -6.99
N GLU A 531 1.18 -13.98 -7.84
CA GLU A 531 1.27 -14.39 -9.24
C GLU A 531 1.93 -15.76 -9.44
N LEU A 532 2.92 -16.10 -8.62
CA LEU A 532 3.51 -17.43 -8.60
C LEU A 532 2.46 -18.47 -8.18
N PHE A 533 1.70 -18.18 -7.12
CA PHE A 533 0.57 -19.03 -6.70
C PHE A 533 -0.45 -19.21 -7.82
N ASP A 534 -0.91 -18.13 -8.46
CA ASP A 534 -1.90 -18.19 -9.53
C ASP A 534 -1.39 -18.99 -10.74
N THR A 535 -0.11 -18.79 -11.10
CA THR A 535 0.56 -19.51 -12.21
C THR A 535 0.66 -21.00 -11.92
N SER A 536 1.16 -21.37 -10.73
CA SER A 536 1.27 -22.76 -10.28
C SER A 536 -0.09 -23.43 -10.16
N ARG A 537 -1.10 -22.72 -9.63
CA ARG A 537 -2.47 -23.22 -9.51
C ARG A 537 -3.08 -23.50 -10.87
N LYS A 538 -2.94 -22.59 -11.83
CA LYS A 538 -3.44 -22.77 -13.20
C LYS A 538 -2.82 -24.02 -13.82
N LEU A 539 -1.49 -24.14 -13.78
CA LEU A 539 -0.78 -25.30 -14.32
C LEU A 539 -1.22 -26.60 -13.65
N ALA A 540 -1.27 -26.65 -12.31
CA ALA A 540 -1.71 -27.82 -11.56
C ALA A 540 -3.12 -28.27 -11.94
N LEU A 541 -4.06 -27.33 -12.08
CA LEU A 541 -5.42 -27.63 -12.50
C LEU A 541 -5.49 -28.13 -13.94
N GLU A 542 -4.76 -27.52 -14.86
CA GLU A 542 -4.73 -27.93 -16.26
C GLU A 542 -4.16 -29.35 -16.42
N LEU A 543 -3.02 -29.63 -15.79
CA LEU A 543 -2.40 -30.97 -15.80
C LEU A 543 -3.27 -32.03 -15.10
N THR A 544 -4.04 -31.65 -14.07
CA THR A 544 -4.89 -32.60 -13.32
C THR A 544 -6.23 -32.87 -14.02
N THR A 545 -6.86 -31.86 -14.63
CA THR A 545 -8.25 -31.92 -15.10
C THR A 545 -8.38 -32.11 -16.61
N LYS A 546 -7.51 -31.49 -17.43
CA LYS A 546 -7.48 -31.68 -18.87
C LYS A 546 -6.60 -32.91 -19.13
N ARG A 547 -7.19 -34.00 -19.62
CA ARG A 547 -6.53 -35.30 -19.86
C ARG A 547 -5.36 -35.20 -20.86
N VAL A 548 -4.21 -34.68 -20.44
CA VAL A 548 -2.94 -34.85 -21.16
C VAL A 548 -2.59 -36.34 -21.02
N VAL A 549 -2.43 -37.00 -22.17
CA VAL A 549 -2.42 -38.47 -22.31
C VAL A 549 -1.16 -39.11 -21.71
N GLU A 550 -0.17 -38.31 -21.32
CA GLU A 550 0.99 -38.73 -20.53
C GLU A 550 1.14 -37.75 -19.37
N ARG A 551 0.77 -38.18 -18.16
CA ARG A 551 0.92 -37.39 -16.94
C ARG A 551 2.39 -37.43 -16.53
N ASP A 552 3.13 -36.33 -16.69
CA ASP A 552 4.37 -36.16 -15.94
C ASP A 552 4.00 -35.90 -14.46
N SER A 553 4.04 -36.98 -13.67
CA SER A 553 3.79 -36.95 -12.23
C SER A 553 4.67 -35.92 -11.52
N ASP A 554 5.88 -35.68 -12.03
CA ASP A 554 6.81 -34.74 -11.42
C ASP A 554 6.43 -33.29 -11.72
N ALA A 555 5.95 -32.98 -12.93
CA ALA A 555 5.43 -31.65 -13.28
C ALA A 555 4.20 -31.29 -12.43
N ILE A 556 3.27 -32.24 -12.27
CA ILE A 556 2.10 -32.07 -11.41
C ILE A 556 2.55 -31.80 -9.96
N TYR A 557 3.47 -32.62 -9.44
CA TYR A 557 4.00 -32.47 -8.09
C TYR A 557 4.66 -31.11 -7.90
N ARG A 558 5.54 -30.68 -8.82
CA ARG A 558 6.20 -29.36 -8.80
C ARG A 558 5.17 -28.23 -8.75
N ALA A 559 4.12 -28.30 -9.57
CA ALA A 559 3.10 -27.26 -9.61
C ALA A 559 2.35 -27.11 -8.28
N TYR A 560 1.96 -28.23 -7.65
CA TYR A 560 1.33 -28.17 -6.32
C TYR A 560 2.29 -27.70 -5.22
N LEU A 561 3.53 -28.20 -5.23
CA LEU A 561 4.53 -27.82 -4.23
C LEU A 561 4.82 -26.32 -4.30
N ILE A 562 5.16 -25.80 -5.48
CA ILE A 562 5.47 -24.37 -5.66
C ILE A 562 4.26 -23.51 -5.32
N GLY A 563 3.04 -23.92 -5.71
CA GLY A 563 1.81 -23.23 -5.34
C GLY A 563 1.63 -23.16 -3.81
N ALA A 564 1.79 -24.27 -3.09
CA ALA A 564 1.65 -24.30 -1.64
C ALA A 564 2.70 -23.39 -0.95
N LEU A 565 3.97 -23.47 -1.35
CA LEU A 565 5.05 -22.64 -0.79
C LEU A 565 4.85 -21.15 -1.09
N ALA A 566 4.42 -20.81 -2.32
CA ALA A 566 4.13 -19.43 -2.71
C ALA A 566 2.99 -18.84 -1.87
N TYR A 567 1.93 -19.62 -1.60
CA TYR A 567 0.83 -19.16 -0.76
C TYR A 567 1.24 -18.93 0.70
N VAL A 568 2.08 -19.81 1.27
CA VAL A 568 2.62 -19.62 2.63
C VAL A 568 3.45 -18.34 2.73
N ARG A 569 4.31 -18.08 1.74
CA ARG A 569 5.07 -16.82 1.69
C ARG A 569 4.17 -15.60 1.49
N LEU A 570 3.12 -15.72 0.67
CA LEU A 570 2.13 -14.66 0.52
C LEU A 570 1.43 -14.35 1.85
N TRP A 571 1.02 -15.39 2.59
CA TRP A 571 0.40 -15.25 3.91
C TRP A 571 1.32 -14.51 4.88
N ALA A 572 2.61 -14.89 4.92
CA ALA A 572 3.62 -14.25 5.76
C ALA A 572 3.85 -12.77 5.47
N THR A 573 3.47 -12.26 4.28
CA THR A 573 3.54 -10.81 4.00
C THR A 573 2.50 -9.98 4.74
N GLY A 574 1.43 -10.58 5.27
CA GLY A 574 0.34 -9.88 5.97
C GLY A 574 -0.55 -9.00 5.09
N VAL A 575 -0.35 -8.95 3.76
CA VAL A 575 -1.11 -8.09 2.86
C VAL A 575 -2.50 -8.68 2.57
N LYS A 576 -3.48 -8.31 3.41
CA LYS A 576 -4.85 -8.86 3.41
C LYS A 576 -5.54 -8.86 2.05
N SER A 577 -5.32 -7.85 1.19
CA SER A 577 -5.96 -7.77 -0.12
C SER A 577 -5.59 -8.92 -1.05
N TYR A 578 -4.34 -9.40 -1.02
CA TYR A 578 -3.89 -10.52 -1.84
C TYR A 578 -4.23 -11.87 -1.21
N VAL A 579 -4.10 -11.96 0.11
CA VAL A 579 -4.36 -13.17 0.89
C VAL A 579 -5.83 -13.56 0.82
N ASN A 580 -6.73 -12.63 1.18
CA ASN A 580 -8.16 -12.92 1.29
C ASN A 580 -8.78 -13.34 -0.04
N SER A 581 -8.29 -12.82 -1.17
CA SER A 581 -8.83 -13.18 -2.49
C SER A 581 -8.45 -14.59 -2.95
N ARG A 582 -7.43 -15.21 -2.33
CA ARG A 582 -6.87 -16.52 -2.72
C ARG A 582 -7.03 -17.60 -1.66
N PHE A 583 -7.52 -17.25 -0.47
CA PHE A 583 -7.66 -18.17 0.66
C PHE A 583 -8.44 -19.44 0.34
N SER A 584 -9.62 -19.30 -0.27
CA SER A 584 -10.42 -20.46 -0.69
C SER A 584 -9.73 -21.30 -1.76
N GLU A 585 -9.02 -20.65 -2.69
CA GLU A 585 -8.35 -21.32 -3.81
C GLU A 585 -7.16 -22.17 -3.35
N SER A 586 -6.39 -21.70 -2.35
CA SER A 586 -5.30 -22.46 -1.72
C SER A 586 -5.83 -23.74 -1.07
N GLY A 587 -6.90 -23.61 -0.29
CA GLY A 587 -7.54 -24.76 0.37
C GLY A 587 -8.07 -25.80 -0.63
N GLU A 588 -8.57 -25.38 -1.79
CA GLU A 588 -9.01 -26.27 -2.88
C GLU A 588 -7.84 -26.93 -3.61
N LEU A 589 -6.80 -26.17 -3.95
CA LEU A 589 -5.62 -26.67 -4.66
C LEU A 589 -4.97 -27.80 -3.87
N VAL A 590 -4.65 -27.55 -2.60
CA VAL A 590 -3.85 -28.48 -1.79
C VAL A 590 -4.66 -29.68 -1.27
N ASN A 591 -5.94 -29.51 -0.90
CA ASN A 591 -6.72 -30.63 -0.33
C ASN A 591 -7.51 -31.44 -1.35
N ARG A 592 -8.10 -30.79 -2.35
CA ARG A 592 -9.05 -31.47 -3.24
C ARG A 592 -8.31 -32.07 -4.41
N TYR A 593 -7.59 -31.25 -5.17
CA TYR A 593 -7.05 -31.71 -6.43
C TYR A 593 -5.77 -32.54 -6.26
N LEU A 594 -4.86 -32.11 -5.37
CA LEU A 594 -3.62 -32.85 -5.11
C LEU A 594 -3.86 -34.26 -4.57
N HIS A 595 -4.73 -34.42 -3.57
CA HIS A 595 -5.01 -35.72 -2.96
C HIS A 595 -5.46 -36.78 -3.99
N TYR A 596 -6.29 -36.38 -4.96
CA TYR A 596 -6.74 -37.29 -6.02
C TYR A 596 -5.76 -37.42 -7.18
N ALA A 597 -4.96 -36.39 -7.46
CA ALA A 597 -4.00 -36.39 -8.56
C ALA A 597 -2.74 -37.20 -8.24
N LEU A 598 -2.18 -37.00 -7.04
CA LEU A 598 -0.91 -37.55 -6.57
C LEU A 598 -1.01 -38.00 -5.10
N PRO A 599 -1.77 -39.05 -4.78
CA PRO A 599 -1.98 -39.50 -3.40
C PRO A 599 -0.68 -39.83 -2.68
N GLU A 600 0.33 -40.36 -3.39
CA GLU A 600 1.63 -40.73 -2.81
C GLU A 600 2.52 -39.54 -2.45
N ARG A 601 2.31 -38.37 -3.08
CA ARG A 601 3.10 -37.15 -2.86
C ARG A 601 2.36 -36.07 -2.07
N HIS A 602 1.07 -36.27 -1.81
CA HIS A 602 0.22 -35.32 -1.11
C HIS A 602 0.74 -34.97 0.30
N LEU A 603 1.22 -35.97 1.03
CA LEU A 603 1.80 -35.78 2.37
C LEU A 603 3.03 -34.88 2.35
N ASP A 604 3.95 -35.13 1.42
CA ASP A 604 5.22 -34.40 1.29
C ASP A 604 5.00 -32.91 0.96
N VAL A 605 4.06 -32.58 0.07
CA VAL A 605 3.71 -31.18 -0.21
C VAL A 605 3.16 -30.46 1.03
N LEU A 606 2.28 -31.14 1.79
CA LEU A 606 1.71 -30.59 3.01
C LEU A 606 2.75 -30.42 4.12
N GLU A 607 3.68 -31.38 4.24
CA GLU A 607 4.81 -31.32 5.17
C GLU A 607 5.68 -30.11 4.88
N GLN A 608 6.12 -29.92 3.62
CA GLN A 608 6.97 -28.80 3.25
C GLN A 608 6.27 -27.44 3.44
N ALA A 609 4.97 -27.35 3.13
CA ALA A 609 4.18 -26.15 3.37
C ALA A 609 4.01 -25.84 4.87
N TRP A 610 3.89 -26.87 5.72
CA TRP A 610 3.85 -26.72 7.17
C TRP A 610 5.20 -26.30 7.75
N VAL A 611 6.29 -26.96 7.35
CA VAL A 611 7.66 -26.62 7.79
C VAL A 611 7.99 -25.17 7.45
N LEU A 612 7.74 -24.73 6.21
CA LEU A 612 7.98 -23.34 5.82
C LEU A 612 7.12 -22.34 6.62
N SER A 613 5.88 -22.70 6.92
CA SER A 613 4.96 -21.88 7.73
C SER A 613 5.53 -21.61 9.13
N ARG A 614 6.18 -22.62 9.73
CA ARG A 614 6.88 -22.50 11.01
C ARG A 614 8.14 -21.65 10.92
N GLU A 615 8.96 -21.88 9.89
CA GLU A 615 10.22 -21.14 9.68
C GLU A 615 9.99 -19.63 9.53
N LEU A 616 8.88 -19.23 8.90
CA LEU A 616 8.54 -17.82 8.68
C LEU A 616 7.92 -17.15 9.92
N GLN A 617 7.73 -17.86 11.04
CA GLN A 617 7.07 -17.37 12.27
C GLN A 617 5.65 -16.79 12.04
N SER A 618 5.08 -17.04 10.87
CA SER A 618 3.74 -16.65 10.46
C SER A 618 2.97 -17.92 10.16
N THR A 619 2.70 -18.70 11.21
CA THR A 619 2.07 -20.01 11.09
C THR A 619 0.67 -19.87 10.52
N LEU A 620 0.48 -20.20 9.24
CA LEU A 620 -0.83 -20.51 8.69
C LEU A 620 -1.31 -21.83 9.32
N GLY A 621 -2.05 -21.77 10.42
CA GLY A 621 -2.46 -22.94 11.20
C GLY A 621 -3.31 -23.93 10.40
N GLN A 622 -3.98 -23.45 9.35
CA GLN A 622 -4.66 -24.31 8.40
C GLN A 622 -3.71 -25.36 7.79
N ASN A 623 -2.49 -25.02 7.40
CA ASN A 623 -1.55 -25.98 6.82
C ASN A 623 -1.17 -27.09 7.81
N GLY A 624 -0.97 -26.75 9.09
CA GLY A 624 -0.71 -27.74 10.14
C GLY A 624 -1.88 -28.70 10.32
N VAL A 625 -3.12 -28.18 10.33
CA VAL A 625 -4.34 -28.99 10.38
C VAL A 625 -4.45 -29.90 9.14
N LEU A 626 -4.15 -29.40 7.94
CA LEU A 626 -4.21 -30.20 6.71
C LEU A 626 -3.17 -31.32 6.71
N TYR A 627 -1.93 -31.02 7.10
CA TYR A 627 -0.87 -32.01 7.21
C TYR A 627 -1.18 -33.10 8.23
N ALA A 628 -1.58 -32.71 9.45
CA ALA A 628 -2.01 -33.65 10.49
C ALA A 628 -3.18 -34.52 10.03
N HIS A 629 -4.16 -33.95 9.34
CA HIS A 629 -5.27 -34.71 8.79
C HIS A 629 -4.83 -35.74 7.75
N ALA A 630 -3.93 -35.35 6.84
CA ALA A 630 -3.40 -36.25 5.83
C ALA A 630 -2.60 -37.41 6.46
N LEU A 631 -1.81 -37.16 7.50
CA LEU A 631 -1.12 -38.20 8.29
C LEU A 631 -2.14 -39.20 8.86
N LEU A 632 -3.26 -38.72 9.38
CA LEU A 632 -4.34 -39.54 9.93
C LEU A 632 -5.17 -40.29 8.88
N GLU A 633 -5.27 -39.78 7.65
CA GLU A 633 -5.99 -40.44 6.54
C GLU A 633 -5.14 -41.47 5.79
N SER A 634 -3.82 -41.28 5.71
CA SER A 634 -2.86 -42.19 5.06
C SER A 634 -2.65 -43.55 5.76
N ARG A 635 -3.54 -43.92 6.68
CA ARG A 635 -3.48 -45.15 7.48
C ARG A 635 -3.66 -46.36 6.59
N ASP A 636 -2.57 -47.05 6.25
CA ASP A 636 -2.62 -48.46 5.87
C ASP A 636 -2.63 -49.28 7.16
N PRO A 637 -3.72 -49.94 7.56
CA PRO A 637 -3.80 -50.70 8.81
C PRO A 637 -2.69 -51.75 9.02
N ALA A 638 -1.97 -52.14 7.96
CA ALA A 638 -0.87 -53.10 7.99
C ALA A 638 0.53 -52.50 8.23
N ASP A 639 0.70 -51.17 8.18
CA ASP A 639 2.00 -50.50 8.30
C ASP A 639 2.43 -50.29 9.77
N PRO A 640 3.58 -50.86 10.22
CA PRO A 640 4.14 -50.60 11.55
C PRO A 640 4.47 -49.12 11.82
N GLY A 641 4.69 -48.31 10.78
CA GLY A 641 4.97 -46.87 10.86
C GLY A 641 3.77 -46.01 11.31
N ASN A 642 2.57 -46.58 11.41
CA ASN A 642 1.35 -45.85 11.76
C ASN A 642 1.36 -45.18 13.14
N ARG A 643 2.01 -45.76 14.14
CA ARG A 643 2.09 -45.13 15.47
C ARG A 643 2.87 -43.82 15.40
N ASN A 644 3.99 -43.82 14.67
CA ASN A 644 4.82 -42.63 14.48
C ASN A 644 4.03 -41.50 13.80
N ARG A 645 3.21 -41.81 12.78
CA ARG A 645 2.36 -40.81 12.10
C ARG A 645 1.29 -40.20 12.99
N VAL A 646 0.75 -40.96 13.95
CA VAL A 646 -0.24 -40.44 14.91
C VAL A 646 0.42 -39.52 15.93
N ASP A 647 1.57 -39.91 16.48
CA ASP A 647 2.33 -39.06 17.40
C ASP A 647 2.83 -37.79 16.71
N GLU A 648 3.25 -37.88 15.45
CA GLU A 648 3.59 -36.74 14.61
C GLU A 648 2.39 -35.82 14.37
N ALA A 649 1.22 -36.37 14.01
CA ALA A 649 0.00 -35.57 13.85
C ALA A 649 -0.39 -34.85 15.15
N ILE A 650 -0.24 -35.49 16.31
CA ILE A 650 -0.47 -34.85 17.62
C ILE A 650 0.51 -33.69 17.80
N SER A 651 1.81 -33.91 17.58
CA SER A 651 2.85 -32.88 17.72
C SER A 651 2.58 -31.68 16.81
N VAL A 652 2.18 -31.91 15.55
CA VAL A 652 1.84 -30.84 14.59
C VAL A 652 0.65 -30.02 15.07
N LEU A 653 -0.39 -30.66 15.60
CA LEU A 653 -1.59 -29.98 16.08
C LEU A 653 -1.33 -29.19 17.37
N GLU A 654 -0.55 -29.75 18.30
CA GLU A 654 -0.13 -29.05 19.52
C GLU A 654 0.70 -27.80 19.18
N GLU A 655 1.67 -27.93 18.27
CA GLU A 655 2.49 -26.81 17.81
C GLU A 655 1.66 -25.76 17.05
N THR A 656 0.71 -26.19 16.22
CA THR A 656 -0.25 -25.28 15.57
C THR A 656 -1.00 -24.42 16.59
N LEU A 657 -1.45 -25.03 17.70
CA LEU A 657 -2.19 -24.32 18.75
C LEU A 657 -1.32 -23.47 19.67
N GLN A 658 -0.03 -23.75 19.77
CA GLN A 658 0.91 -22.87 20.46
C GLN A 658 1.09 -21.54 19.71
N HIS A 659 1.09 -21.57 18.38
CA HIS A 659 1.27 -20.37 17.56
C HIS A 659 -0.05 -19.69 17.15
N GLU A 660 -1.09 -20.45 16.84
CA GLU A 660 -2.45 -19.95 16.56
C GLU A 660 -3.48 -20.62 17.49
N PRO A 661 -3.65 -20.12 18.73
CA PRO A 661 -4.54 -20.72 19.74
C PRO A 661 -6.01 -20.80 19.31
N ASN A 662 -6.42 -19.96 18.35
CA ASN A 662 -7.80 -19.86 17.91
C ASN A 662 -8.18 -20.86 16.79
N THR A 663 -7.27 -21.74 16.37
CA THR A 663 -7.51 -22.71 15.28
C THR A 663 -8.41 -23.86 15.72
N SER A 664 -9.73 -23.66 15.61
CA SER A 664 -10.78 -24.59 16.06
C SER A 664 -10.66 -26.01 15.48
N GLU A 665 -10.25 -26.13 14.21
CA GLU A 665 -10.08 -27.45 13.56
C GLU A 665 -8.97 -28.28 14.20
N ALA A 666 -7.89 -27.64 14.69
CA ALA A 666 -6.81 -28.35 15.35
C ALA A 666 -7.27 -28.93 16.70
N ILE A 667 -8.03 -28.13 17.45
CA ILE A 667 -8.64 -28.53 18.73
C ILE A 667 -9.56 -29.74 18.53
N TYR A 668 -10.40 -29.71 17.49
CA TYR A 668 -11.30 -30.82 17.19
C TYR A 668 -10.55 -32.12 16.85
N LEU A 669 -9.48 -32.04 16.05
CA LEU A 669 -8.70 -33.22 15.69
C LEU A 669 -7.99 -33.84 16.91
N LEU A 670 -7.44 -33.01 17.80
CA LEU A 670 -6.90 -33.50 19.07
C LEU A 670 -7.99 -34.09 19.98
N ALA A 671 -9.19 -33.50 20.00
CA ALA A 671 -10.32 -34.03 20.74
C ALA A 671 -10.74 -35.42 20.22
N ASP A 672 -10.79 -35.62 18.90
CA ASP A 672 -11.09 -36.92 18.29
C ASP A 672 -10.01 -37.97 18.64
N LEU A 673 -8.73 -37.58 18.58
CA LEU A 673 -7.61 -38.43 18.99
C LEU A 673 -7.64 -38.80 20.47
N SER A 674 -8.12 -37.90 21.33
CA SER A 674 -8.21 -38.12 22.78
C SER A 674 -9.11 -39.31 23.17
N THR A 675 -10.05 -39.70 22.30
CA THR A 675 -10.88 -40.90 22.49
C THR A 675 -10.06 -42.19 22.60
N LYS A 676 -8.87 -42.21 22.00
CA LYS A 676 -7.90 -43.32 22.05
C LYS A 676 -6.64 -42.97 22.83
N ARG A 677 -6.41 -41.68 23.13
CA ARG A 677 -5.25 -41.12 23.83
C ARG A 677 -5.72 -40.18 24.96
N PRO A 678 -6.25 -40.71 26.08
CA PRO A 678 -6.89 -39.91 27.12
C PRO A 678 -6.00 -38.84 27.76
N GLU A 679 -4.67 -38.98 27.66
CA GLU A 679 -3.69 -38.00 28.12
C GLU A 679 -3.81 -36.62 27.44
N LEU A 680 -4.46 -36.53 26.27
CA LEU A 680 -4.68 -35.27 25.54
C LEU A 680 -5.86 -34.45 26.10
N ILE A 681 -6.74 -35.05 26.90
CA ILE A 681 -7.97 -34.42 27.39
C ILE A 681 -7.71 -33.09 28.13
N PRO A 682 -6.73 -32.99 29.06
CA PRO A 682 -6.46 -31.73 29.76
C PRO A 682 -6.04 -30.60 28.81
N PHE A 683 -5.19 -30.90 27.84
CA PHE A 683 -4.72 -29.92 26.84
C PHE A 683 -5.88 -29.42 25.97
N VAL A 684 -6.71 -30.33 25.47
CA VAL A 684 -7.88 -29.96 24.64
C VAL A 684 -8.87 -29.09 25.42
N ARG A 685 -9.15 -29.41 26.69
CA ARG A 685 -10.06 -28.61 27.52
C ARG A 685 -9.53 -27.19 27.74
N ASP A 686 -8.24 -27.06 28.01
CA ASP A 686 -7.58 -25.76 28.15
C ASP A 686 -7.61 -24.97 26.83
N ALA A 687 -7.33 -25.60 25.69
CA ALA A 687 -7.40 -24.97 24.36
C ALA A 687 -8.82 -24.49 24.02
N ILE A 688 -9.87 -25.27 24.33
CA ILE A 688 -11.27 -24.85 24.16
C ILE A 688 -11.56 -23.60 25.02
N GLY A 689 -11.12 -23.59 26.27
CA GLY A 689 -11.38 -22.49 27.20
C GLY A 689 -10.67 -21.18 26.85
N ARG A 690 -9.55 -21.24 26.11
CA ARG A 690 -8.78 -20.06 25.67
C ARG A 690 -9.26 -19.48 24.33
N ASN A 691 -10.06 -20.23 23.56
CA ASN A 691 -10.49 -19.79 22.25
C ASN A 691 -11.62 -18.75 22.36
N THR A 692 -11.43 -17.59 21.71
CA THR A 692 -12.37 -16.45 21.79
C THR A 692 -13.04 -16.13 20.45
N SER A 693 -13.15 -17.09 19.53
CA SER A 693 -13.75 -16.85 18.21
C SER A 693 -15.26 -16.69 18.27
N ASP A 694 -15.79 -15.60 17.69
CA ASP A 694 -17.22 -15.33 17.52
C ASP A 694 -17.81 -15.96 16.24
N SER A 695 -17.00 -16.75 15.51
CA SER A 695 -17.44 -17.40 14.26
C SER A 695 -18.43 -18.53 14.55
N PRO A 696 -19.61 -18.57 13.90
CA PRO A 696 -20.55 -19.68 14.04
C PRO A 696 -19.98 -21.04 13.60
N VAL A 697 -18.96 -21.04 12.73
CA VAL A 697 -18.24 -22.26 12.32
C VAL A 697 -17.37 -22.76 13.46
N ASP A 698 -16.64 -21.85 14.12
CA ASP A 698 -15.77 -22.21 15.25
C ASP A 698 -16.61 -22.62 16.45
N GLU A 699 -17.74 -21.95 16.72
CA GLU A 699 -18.70 -22.36 17.75
C GLU A 699 -19.16 -23.81 17.52
N ALA A 700 -19.50 -24.18 16.29
CA ALA A 700 -19.92 -25.54 15.96
C ALA A 700 -18.81 -26.58 16.16
N ILE A 701 -17.59 -26.25 15.76
CA ILE A 701 -16.41 -27.12 15.87
C ILE A 701 -15.99 -27.29 17.33
N LEU A 702 -15.89 -26.20 18.09
CA LEU A 702 -15.47 -26.19 19.50
C LEU A 702 -16.47 -26.93 20.40
N ASN A 703 -17.77 -26.76 20.18
CA ASN A 703 -18.77 -27.53 20.92
C ASN A 703 -18.72 -29.03 20.57
N GLY A 704 -18.42 -29.37 19.32
CA GLY A 704 -18.14 -30.75 18.93
C GLY A 704 -16.91 -31.32 19.63
N ALA A 705 -15.84 -30.54 19.73
CA ALA A 705 -14.62 -30.92 20.44
C ALA A 705 -14.87 -31.09 21.96
N ALA A 706 -15.61 -30.17 22.57
CA ALA A 706 -16.00 -30.23 23.98
C ALA A 706 -16.78 -31.51 24.28
N ALA A 707 -17.72 -31.88 23.41
CA ALA A 707 -18.47 -33.12 23.53
C ALA A 707 -17.61 -34.39 23.43
N LEU A 708 -16.48 -34.36 22.72
CA LEU A 708 -15.57 -35.52 22.60
C LEU A 708 -14.76 -35.74 23.88
N VAL A 709 -14.43 -34.68 24.62
CA VAL A 709 -13.64 -34.74 25.86
C VAL A 709 -14.48 -34.70 27.14
N GLU A 710 -15.80 -34.60 27.02
CA GLU A 710 -16.73 -34.59 28.15
C GLU A 710 -17.09 -36.02 28.59
N GLN A 711 -16.98 -36.27 29.90
CA GLN A 711 -17.29 -37.56 30.52
C GLN A 711 -18.71 -37.59 31.09
N ASP A 712 -19.26 -36.44 31.49
CA ASP A 712 -20.64 -36.33 31.96
C ASP A 712 -21.63 -36.42 30.79
N GLY A 713 -22.56 -37.38 30.86
CA GLY A 713 -23.48 -37.67 29.76
C GLY A 713 -24.42 -36.51 29.43
N ASP A 714 -24.85 -35.74 30.42
CA ASP A 714 -25.78 -34.62 30.24
C ASP A 714 -25.05 -33.36 29.74
N ALA A 715 -23.86 -33.05 30.24
CA ALA A 715 -23.00 -32.00 29.68
C ALA A 715 -22.58 -32.31 28.24
N ARG A 716 -22.20 -33.56 27.97
CA ARG A 716 -21.87 -34.03 26.62
C ARG A 716 -23.04 -33.87 25.65
N ARG A 717 -24.26 -34.22 26.10
CA ARG A 717 -25.48 -34.02 25.31
C ARG A 717 -25.69 -32.54 24.99
N ARG A 718 -25.56 -31.64 25.97
CA ARG A 718 -25.70 -30.19 25.77
C ARG A 718 -24.71 -29.63 24.75
N HIS A 719 -23.45 -30.02 24.82
CA HIS A 719 -22.43 -29.61 23.85
C HIS A 719 -22.76 -30.11 22.42
N LEU A 720 -23.24 -31.34 22.27
CA LEU A 720 -23.67 -31.87 20.97
C LEU A 720 -24.89 -31.13 20.42
N GLU A 721 -25.86 -30.77 21.26
CA GLU A 721 -27.02 -29.96 20.86
C GLU A 721 -26.58 -28.58 20.36
N GLN A 722 -25.70 -27.90 21.10
CA GLN A 722 -25.13 -26.61 20.72
C GLN A 722 -24.35 -26.70 19.40
N ALA A 723 -23.50 -27.73 19.23
CA ALA A 723 -22.76 -27.95 17.99
C ALA A 723 -23.69 -28.13 16.79
N VAL A 724 -24.71 -28.99 16.92
CA VAL A 724 -25.67 -29.28 15.84
C VAL A 724 -26.50 -28.05 15.49
N ASP A 725 -26.93 -27.26 16.47
CA ASP A 725 -27.67 -26.03 16.25
C ASP A 725 -26.80 -24.96 15.58
N ALA A 726 -25.52 -24.84 15.95
CA ALA A 726 -24.57 -23.96 15.29
C ALA A 726 -24.34 -24.36 13.81
N TYR A 727 -24.12 -25.66 13.52
CA TYR A 727 -24.05 -26.19 12.16
C TYR A 727 -25.31 -25.86 11.33
N ALA A 728 -26.50 -25.85 11.95
CA ALA A 728 -27.76 -25.53 11.28
C ALA A 728 -27.89 -24.05 10.85
N LYS A 729 -27.14 -23.15 11.49
CA LYS A 729 -27.12 -21.72 11.18
C LYS A 729 -26.16 -21.38 10.03
N LEU A 730 -25.25 -22.29 9.66
CA LEU A 730 -24.25 -22.03 8.61
C LEU A 730 -24.86 -21.93 7.20
N THR A 731 -24.36 -20.99 6.40
CA THR A 731 -24.56 -20.93 4.95
C THR A 731 -23.56 -21.85 4.27
N TRP A 732 -24.00 -23.06 3.92
CA TRP A 732 -23.13 -24.10 3.35
C TRP A 732 -22.73 -23.79 1.89
N ASN A 733 -21.43 -23.77 1.60
CA ASN A 733 -20.87 -23.94 0.25
C ASN A 733 -20.39 -25.40 0.05
N HIS A 734 -20.01 -25.79 -1.17
CA HIS A 734 -19.67 -27.18 -1.48
C HIS A 734 -18.41 -27.70 -0.75
N TYR A 735 -17.46 -26.81 -0.41
CA TYR A 735 -16.22 -27.13 0.31
C TYR A 735 -16.48 -27.46 1.79
N LEU A 736 -17.28 -26.64 2.47
CA LEU A 736 -17.68 -26.87 3.87
C LEU A 736 -18.43 -28.21 4.03
N TRP A 737 -19.10 -28.68 2.98
CA TRP A 737 -19.92 -29.90 3.00
C TRP A 737 -19.13 -31.19 3.23
N THR A 738 -17.93 -31.36 2.65
CA THR A 738 -17.25 -32.67 2.69
C THR A 738 -16.61 -32.96 4.04
N ARG A 739 -16.06 -31.93 4.70
CA ARG A 739 -15.32 -32.08 5.97
C ARG A 739 -16.20 -31.81 7.19
N LEU A 740 -16.92 -30.69 7.23
CA LEU A 740 -17.84 -30.38 8.33
C LEU A 740 -19.13 -31.22 8.28
N GLY A 741 -19.55 -31.67 7.09
CA GLY A 741 -20.69 -32.57 6.95
C GLY A 741 -20.48 -33.91 7.65
N ARG A 742 -19.28 -34.52 7.53
CA ARG A 742 -18.94 -35.76 8.26
C ARG A 742 -18.95 -35.56 9.78
N ARG A 743 -18.40 -34.44 10.27
CA ARG A 743 -18.40 -34.09 11.70
C ARG A 743 -19.82 -33.88 12.22
N TRP A 744 -20.65 -33.19 11.46
CA TRP A 744 -22.06 -33.01 11.77
C TRP A 744 -22.82 -34.34 11.82
N GLU A 745 -22.62 -35.23 10.85
CA GLU A 745 -23.22 -36.58 10.84
C GLU A 745 -22.81 -37.41 12.05
N ALA A 746 -21.53 -37.35 12.44
CA ALA A 746 -21.02 -38.00 13.64
C ALA A 746 -21.70 -37.45 14.90
N ASN A 747 -21.76 -36.12 15.07
CA ASN A 747 -22.42 -35.48 16.21
C ASN A 747 -23.92 -35.80 16.28
N CYS A 748 -24.62 -35.82 15.14
CA CYS A 748 -26.04 -36.18 15.08
C CYS A 748 -26.28 -37.66 15.41
N SER A 749 -25.36 -38.54 15.04
CA SER A 749 -25.45 -39.97 15.35
C SER A 749 -25.20 -40.24 16.82
N GLU A 750 -24.21 -39.56 17.40
CA GLU A 750 -23.90 -39.66 18.83
C GLU A 750 -24.98 -39.05 19.72
N LEU A 751 -25.54 -37.89 19.32
CA LEU A 751 -26.65 -37.27 20.03
C LEU A 751 -27.88 -38.20 20.08
N ARG A 752 -28.18 -38.90 18.98
CA ARG A 752 -29.22 -39.92 18.93
C ARG A 752 -28.93 -41.11 19.85
N ARG A 753 -27.66 -41.56 19.91
CA ARG A 753 -27.24 -42.65 20.82
C ARG A 753 -27.43 -42.29 22.29
N LEU A 754 -27.17 -41.03 22.64
CA LEU A 754 -27.33 -40.50 23.99
C LEU A 754 -28.79 -40.14 24.34
N GLY A 755 -29.77 -40.49 23.51
CA GLY A 755 -31.20 -40.22 23.76
C GLY A 755 -31.60 -38.75 23.62
N GLY A 756 -30.75 -37.91 23.01
CA GLY A 756 -31.07 -36.53 22.65
C GLY A 756 -31.82 -36.45 21.33
N GLY A 757 -32.66 -35.42 21.17
CA GLY A 757 -33.44 -35.19 19.95
C GLY A 757 -33.49 -33.71 19.60
N SER A 758 -32.68 -33.29 18.63
CA SER A 758 -32.81 -31.96 18.01
C SER A 758 -33.59 -32.04 16.69
N SER A 759 -34.60 -31.20 16.53
CA SER A 759 -35.29 -30.99 15.25
C SER A 759 -34.34 -30.46 14.15
N ALA A 760 -33.15 -29.98 14.50
CA ALA A 760 -32.11 -29.58 13.56
C ALA A 760 -31.44 -30.77 12.84
N CYS A 761 -31.33 -31.95 13.48
CA CYS A 761 -30.79 -33.18 12.87
C CYS A 761 -31.58 -33.59 11.61
N GLY A 762 -32.89 -33.35 11.58
CA GLY A 762 -33.77 -33.63 10.44
C GLY A 762 -33.85 -32.50 9.39
N ARG A 763 -33.78 -31.22 9.83
CA ARG A 763 -33.96 -30.06 8.94
C ARG A 763 -32.81 -29.86 7.96
N LEU A 764 -31.57 -30.14 8.36
CA LEU A 764 -30.39 -30.00 7.48
C LEU A 764 -30.28 -31.11 6.44
N LEU A 765 -30.59 -32.36 6.79
CA LEU A 765 -30.62 -33.49 5.85
C LEU A 765 -31.67 -33.27 4.73
N ALA A 766 -32.79 -32.63 5.06
CA ALA A 766 -33.79 -32.18 4.08
C ALA A 766 -33.30 -31.00 3.21
N LYS A 767 -32.64 -30.01 3.81
CA LYS A 767 -32.07 -28.82 3.13
C LYS A 767 -30.88 -29.17 2.23
N ALA A 768 -30.09 -30.16 2.61
CA ALA A 768 -28.97 -30.72 1.84
C ALA A 768 -29.45 -31.48 0.61
N ARG A 769 -30.42 -32.37 0.81
CA ARG A 769 -31.05 -33.14 -0.27
C ARG A 769 -31.82 -32.24 -1.24
N SER A 770 -32.41 -31.13 -0.78
CA SER A 770 -33.12 -30.20 -1.67
C SER A 770 -32.19 -29.30 -2.48
N LYS A 771 -30.97 -29.03 -2.01
CA LYS A 771 -30.03 -28.07 -2.65
C LYS A 771 -28.93 -28.73 -3.49
N TYR A 772 -28.64 -30.02 -3.25
CA TYR A 772 -27.54 -30.77 -3.90
C TYR A 772 -27.94 -32.16 -4.42
N ALA A 773 -29.24 -32.40 -4.68
CA ALA A 773 -29.67 -33.56 -5.46
C ALA A 773 -29.23 -33.41 -6.92
N THR A 774 -27.97 -33.69 -7.20
CA THR A 774 -27.48 -34.04 -8.53
C THR A 774 -27.17 -35.54 -8.51
N PRO A 775 -27.63 -36.35 -9.49
CA PRO A 775 -27.43 -37.79 -9.45
C PRO A 775 -25.95 -38.11 -9.60
N ARG A 776 -25.43 -39.05 -8.80
CA ARG A 776 -24.14 -39.69 -9.10
C ARG A 776 -24.25 -40.36 -10.48
N ARG A 777 -23.42 -39.93 -11.43
CA ARG A 777 -23.06 -40.67 -12.65
C ARG A 777 -21.56 -40.91 -12.64
#